data_AF-A0A820BCA4-F1
#
_entry.id   AF-A0A820BCA4-F1
#
_cell.length_a   1.000
_cell.length_b   1.000
_cell.length_c   1.000
_cell.angle_alpha   90.00
_cell.angle_beta   90.00
_cell.angle_gamma   90.00
#
_symmetry.space_group_name_H-M   'P 1'
#
loop_
_entity.id
_entity.type
_entity.pdbx_description
1 polymer ?
#
loop_
_entity_poly.entity_id
_entity_poly.type
_entity_poly.pdbx_seq_one_letter_code
_entity_poly.pdbx_strand_id
1 'polypeptide(L)'
;MAESEQSLLTSTEDREKHSVVVIGGGWSGLYALKYLLAEGLDAHLYESRSNIGGIWYFDENENVSGVYKTAHVTSSKTFLHASDFPIPNTIGEFPCHEEVLAYLHSYADHFKLWSNIHLNSKIVRVEPQWTLTLNDGLKIIDCEYLVVCSGQHQIASDPRSSYPFNQFTGTFSHSITYKTPYDNKFINKRILVVGGGETASDLAVELSATVAKRVYMSIREGQWFQSRILGQQPADIMYTMLMRLFGYYNNIMVRFWRRMFFVPMWGIGGTGVPQWAPTVPFLHGFINKSREVVDHIALNRVVPKRGITNINGQSITFDKEENPIEIDHILLCTGFQWTHPFFSSTDIHDLYKLVFASGVNGTLAFVGTARPVFGSIPAMGELQARWVAAVFSGRRHLPSEKVMAERRRAYWARHACLYPHDHKRLRQLVNLFEYSDVIGDELGVRVNLYYLFFRHPIAWYRIYCVSPWSPFLFRIGRLSSDDEKLAYQRHLLCIPKKDQTFHRYNDILLYACLITILVLMDNLDTDTYFEFKTYEEFRKERLKLNYDSTLKLWYSLPTGLPTTDNNLVRRQTPKQQRARLRKMKFFAFYCALLKKTFLKKKIHSKGFELWNETLNVPTLRDESLYGIYQSMGRITTEFLKKGQRYDESISYEELFKAGRTVWFMIAFQMQLNLPLILTDSIFGYNMLYPYTDDLVDCNDISREAKLDFAKLFHERLLIGEPTYDPKVHFDGKQSNVSELNLPSSLQSQANRIVKIFDMVKFIENDWRRGDEYEGVYMSLATIHESQMKSTLQHARAEDGYVPTMTQVEQVSAEKGGASLIAAGFLIEGRLTRAKMSYLEYLGFGLQLLDDLQDVKEDMKNNHRTIFTQTLAEGQTLDAPTARLIQYCYCAPAYEKFHDDQRTVSDQKTGVTLAHYVRVSMMMFSIVLVLEAASRLQEYYSKEFYYELSSLSPVTFNDLKTVRVEETIWSIVRNQWF
;
A
#
# COMPACT_ATOMS: atom_id res chain seq x y z
N MET A 1 5.09 -16.67 82.21
CA MET A 1 5.09 -17.88 81.35
C MET A 1 4.13 -17.77 80.16
N ALA A 2 3.80 -16.56 79.70
CA ALA A 2 3.04 -16.30 78.48
C ALA A 2 3.64 -15.08 77.73
N GLU A 3 4.96 -14.92 77.83
CA GLU A 3 5.75 -13.88 77.13
C GLU A 3 7.00 -14.47 76.46
N SER A 4 7.13 -15.80 76.39
CA SER A 4 8.36 -16.48 75.95
C SER A 4 8.20 -17.35 74.69
N GLU A 5 7.07 -17.29 73.98
CA GLU A 5 6.88 -18.01 72.70
C GLU A 5 6.59 -17.08 71.51
N GLN A 6 6.67 -15.75 71.69
CA GLN A 6 6.60 -14.76 70.61
C GLN A 6 7.98 -14.29 70.13
N SER A 7 9.07 -14.93 70.59
CA SER A 7 10.45 -14.45 70.37
C SER A 7 11.41 -15.47 69.74
N LEU A 8 10.91 -16.55 69.13
CA LEU A 8 11.75 -17.49 68.35
C LEU A 8 11.69 -17.18 66.84
N LEU A 9 12.32 -16.06 66.50
CA LEU A 9 13.26 -15.91 65.37
C LEU A 9 12.76 -16.26 63.95
N THR A 10 11.96 -15.38 63.35
CA THR A 10 12.37 -14.87 62.02
C THR A 10 13.41 -13.80 62.29
N SER A 11 14.67 -14.18 62.33
CA SER A 11 15.75 -13.20 62.36
C SER A 11 15.52 -12.21 61.22
N THR A 12 15.60 -10.93 61.53
CA THR A 12 15.74 -9.85 60.54
C THR A 12 17.03 -9.98 59.70
N GLU A 13 17.81 -11.05 59.88
CA GLU A 13 19.13 -11.27 59.27
C GLU A 13 19.08 -11.91 57.87
N ASP A 14 17.99 -12.57 57.47
CA ASP A 14 17.86 -13.22 56.14
C ASP A 14 16.90 -12.48 55.18
N ARG A 15 16.55 -11.22 55.51
CA ARG A 15 15.69 -10.37 54.67
C ARG A 15 16.53 -9.41 53.84
N GLU A 16 16.72 -9.73 52.57
CA GLU A 16 17.45 -8.88 51.63
C GLU A 16 16.50 -7.83 51.02
N LYS A 17 17.01 -6.63 50.77
CA LYS A 17 16.23 -5.55 50.15
C LYS A 17 16.99 -4.96 48.98
N HIS A 18 16.35 -4.97 47.82
CA HIS A 18 16.91 -4.45 46.58
C HIS A 18 15.98 -3.42 45.94
N SER A 19 16.51 -2.55 45.08
CA SER A 19 15.65 -1.72 44.25
C SER A 19 14.88 -2.59 43.23
N VAL A 20 15.58 -3.52 42.57
CA VAL A 20 15.01 -4.35 41.50
C VAL A 20 15.41 -5.81 41.62
N VAL A 21 14.43 -6.72 41.49
CA VAL A 21 14.69 -8.15 41.37
C VAL A 21 14.33 -8.65 39.98
N VAL A 22 15.21 -9.45 39.38
CA VAL A 22 15.01 -10.11 38.08
C VAL A 22 14.88 -11.62 38.28
N ILE A 23 13.78 -12.21 37.84
CA ILE A 23 13.55 -13.67 37.95
C ILE A 23 13.92 -14.37 36.65
N GLY A 24 14.94 -15.22 36.66
CA GLY A 24 15.37 -16.07 35.55
C GLY A 24 16.58 -15.52 34.79
N GLY A 25 17.59 -16.37 34.58
CA GLY A 25 18.90 -16.11 33.98
C GLY A 25 19.03 -16.50 32.51
N GLY A 26 17.92 -16.47 31.76
CA GLY A 26 17.95 -16.58 30.29
C GLY A 26 18.38 -15.28 29.60
N TRP A 27 18.33 -15.25 28.27
CA TRP A 27 18.60 -14.05 27.44
C TRP A 27 17.95 -12.78 27.99
N SER A 28 16.63 -12.83 28.24
CA SER A 28 15.85 -11.70 28.74
C SER A 28 16.30 -11.20 30.11
N GLY A 29 16.66 -12.14 31.00
CA GLY A 29 17.12 -11.81 32.35
C GLY A 29 18.46 -11.10 32.33
N LEU A 30 19.42 -11.63 31.56
CA LEU A 30 20.75 -11.03 31.41
C LEU A 30 20.66 -9.63 30.79
N TYR A 31 19.79 -9.44 29.78
CA TYR A 31 19.52 -8.12 29.23
C TYR A 31 18.90 -7.18 30.25
N ALA A 32 17.86 -7.61 30.96
CA ALA A 32 17.22 -6.80 32.00
C ALA A 32 18.25 -6.37 33.05
N LEU A 33 18.98 -7.32 33.64
CA LEU A 33 20.01 -7.04 34.64
C LEU A 33 21.04 -6.03 34.13
N LYS A 34 21.58 -6.26 32.93
CA LYS A 34 22.59 -5.38 32.33
C LYS A 34 22.10 -3.94 32.19
N TYR A 35 20.87 -3.73 31.70
CA TYR A 35 20.37 -2.36 31.51
C TYR A 35 19.91 -1.70 32.80
N LEU A 36 19.39 -2.46 33.77
CA LEU A 36 19.04 -1.95 35.09
C LEU A 36 20.30 -1.43 35.81
N LEU A 37 21.38 -2.22 35.81
CA LEU A 37 22.68 -1.80 36.36
C LEU A 37 23.26 -0.60 35.61
N ALA A 38 23.12 -0.56 34.28
CA ALA A 38 23.60 0.58 33.47
C ALA A 38 22.85 1.89 33.74
N GLU A 39 21.61 1.83 34.23
CA GLU A 39 20.83 2.99 34.70
C GLU A 39 21.11 3.32 36.19
N GLY A 40 22.01 2.58 36.85
CA GLY A 40 22.42 2.83 38.23
C GLY A 40 21.49 2.24 39.29
N LEU A 41 20.59 1.32 38.92
CA LEU A 41 19.67 0.67 39.87
C LEU A 41 20.37 -0.50 40.58
N ASP A 42 20.06 -0.69 41.86
CA ASP A 42 20.44 -1.89 42.62
C ASP A 42 19.60 -3.08 42.15
N ALA A 43 20.15 -3.88 41.24
CA ALA A 43 19.44 -4.96 40.56
C ALA A 43 20.11 -6.32 40.77
N HIS A 44 19.33 -7.32 41.15
CA HIS A 44 19.79 -8.69 41.39
C HIS A 44 18.95 -9.71 40.63
N LEU A 45 19.62 -10.67 40.00
CA LEU A 45 19.00 -11.74 39.22
C LEU A 45 19.04 -13.05 39.99
N TYR A 46 17.90 -13.74 40.05
CA TYR A 46 17.77 -15.04 40.69
C TYR A 46 17.43 -16.10 39.63
N GLU A 47 18.30 -17.08 39.45
CA GLU A 47 18.15 -18.21 38.53
C GLU A 47 18.01 -19.51 39.32
N SER A 48 16.94 -20.24 39.00
CA SER A 48 16.60 -21.52 39.62
C SER A 48 17.62 -22.62 39.38
N ARG A 49 18.36 -22.57 38.27
CA ARG A 49 19.32 -23.59 37.85
C ARG A 49 20.74 -23.26 38.28
N SER A 50 21.61 -24.26 38.17
CA SER A 50 23.04 -24.18 38.47
C SER A 50 23.84 -23.36 37.46
N ASN A 51 23.21 -22.90 36.38
CA ASN A 51 23.85 -22.08 35.36
C ASN A 51 22.83 -21.13 34.69
N ILE A 52 23.34 -20.07 34.07
CA ILE A 52 22.57 -19.17 33.20
C ILE A 52 22.17 -19.87 31.89
N GLY A 53 21.40 -19.17 31.05
CA GLY A 53 21.00 -19.64 29.72
C GLY A 53 19.55 -20.10 29.62
N GLY A 54 18.90 -20.36 30.75
CA GLY A 54 17.48 -20.74 30.80
C GLY A 54 17.20 -21.99 29.96
N ILE A 55 16.35 -21.87 28.94
CA ILE A 55 16.00 -23.00 28.06
C ILE A 55 17.20 -23.56 27.29
N TRP A 56 18.20 -22.74 26.99
CA TRP A 56 19.38 -23.13 26.20
C TRP A 56 20.45 -23.87 27.01
N TYR A 57 20.31 -23.92 28.33
CA TYR A 57 21.16 -24.76 29.16
C TYR A 57 20.65 -26.21 29.10
N PHE A 58 21.33 -27.05 28.33
CA PHE A 58 20.99 -28.46 28.19
C PHE A 58 21.19 -29.23 29.50
N ASP A 59 20.30 -30.17 29.77
CA ASP A 59 20.35 -31.08 30.92
C ASP A 59 20.00 -32.48 30.44
N GLU A 60 20.79 -33.48 30.85
CA GLU A 60 20.53 -34.87 30.52
C GLU A 60 19.33 -35.42 31.31
N ASN A 61 18.99 -34.82 32.46
CA ASN A 61 17.86 -35.26 33.26
C ASN A 61 16.52 -34.92 32.57
N GLU A 62 15.72 -35.93 32.26
CA GLU A 62 14.40 -35.78 31.62
C GLU A 62 13.37 -35.03 32.48
N ASN A 63 13.59 -34.99 33.80
CA ASN A 63 12.73 -34.24 34.73
C ASN A 63 13.02 -32.73 34.73
N VAL A 64 14.09 -32.30 34.07
CA VAL A 64 14.48 -30.90 33.95
C VAL A 64 14.05 -30.38 32.58
N SER A 65 13.07 -29.47 32.60
CA SER A 65 12.61 -28.75 31.41
C SER A 65 13.76 -28.03 30.72
N GLY A 66 13.86 -28.15 29.40
CA GLY A 66 14.92 -27.49 28.65
C GLY A 66 14.94 -27.89 27.19
N VAL A 67 16.07 -27.63 26.56
CA VAL A 67 16.35 -27.97 25.16
C VAL A 67 16.79 -29.43 25.00
N TYR A 68 16.66 -29.98 23.80
CA TYR A 68 17.17 -31.30 23.42
C TYR A 68 18.57 -31.19 22.79
N LYS A 69 19.33 -32.29 22.79
CA LYS A 69 20.79 -32.27 22.52
C LYS A 69 21.18 -31.75 21.14
N THR A 70 20.35 -32.01 20.13
CA THR A 70 20.61 -31.64 18.73
C THR A 70 20.00 -30.30 18.34
N ALA A 71 19.44 -29.56 19.30
CA ALA A 71 18.70 -28.35 19.01
C ALA A 71 19.59 -27.22 18.48
N HIS A 72 19.08 -26.57 17.45
CA HIS A 72 19.61 -25.34 16.90
C HIS A 72 18.54 -24.27 16.98
N VAL A 73 18.97 -23.01 17.00
CA VAL A 73 18.05 -21.88 16.85
C VAL A 73 17.34 -21.94 15.50
N THR A 74 16.10 -21.47 15.45
CA THR A 74 15.28 -21.49 14.22
C THR A 74 15.41 -20.19 13.41
N SER A 75 16.05 -19.17 13.97
CA SER A 75 16.34 -17.89 13.32
C SER A 75 17.85 -17.68 13.25
N SER A 76 18.31 -16.98 12.22
CA SER A 76 19.72 -16.68 12.04
C SER A 76 20.28 -15.79 13.15
N LYS A 77 21.60 -15.84 13.34
CA LYS A 77 22.32 -15.04 14.34
C LYS A 77 22.10 -13.53 14.19
N THR A 78 21.71 -13.07 13.01
CA THR A 78 21.28 -11.68 12.74
C THR A 78 20.20 -11.19 13.73
N PHE A 79 19.30 -12.08 14.15
CA PHE A 79 18.22 -11.79 15.12
C PHE A 79 18.56 -12.13 16.57
N LEU A 80 19.76 -12.65 16.82
CA LEU A 80 20.21 -13.11 18.13
C LEU A 80 21.27 -12.20 18.74
N HIS A 81 21.92 -11.36 17.94
CA HIS A 81 22.85 -10.35 18.46
C HIS A 81 22.20 -9.51 19.57
N ALA A 82 22.95 -9.21 20.62
CA ALA A 82 22.66 -8.02 21.42
C ALA A 82 23.09 -6.79 20.61
N SER A 83 22.33 -5.70 20.71
CA SER A 83 22.57 -4.47 19.96
C SER A 83 23.93 -3.80 20.27
N ASP A 84 24.59 -4.13 21.39
CA ASP A 84 25.97 -3.71 21.70
C ASP A 84 27.00 -4.84 21.83
N PHE A 85 26.59 -6.10 21.67
CA PHE A 85 27.49 -7.24 21.79
C PHE A 85 27.21 -8.26 20.67
N PRO A 86 27.88 -8.16 19.51
CA PRO A 86 27.63 -9.05 18.37
C PRO A 86 28.06 -10.49 18.69
N ILE A 87 27.38 -11.45 18.05
CA ILE A 87 27.77 -12.87 18.09
C ILE A 87 29.03 -13.03 17.21
N PRO A 88 30.07 -13.74 17.68
CA PRO A 88 31.29 -13.98 16.91
C PRO A 88 31.03 -14.56 15.50
N ASN A 89 31.83 -14.13 14.52
CA ASN A 89 31.73 -14.63 13.15
C ASN A 89 32.13 -16.10 13.00
N THR A 90 32.81 -16.68 14.00
CA THR A 90 33.18 -18.10 14.07
C THR A 90 31.98 -19.01 14.28
N ILE A 91 30.89 -18.49 14.86
CA ILE A 91 29.64 -19.23 15.06
C ILE A 91 28.82 -19.19 13.76
N GLY A 92 28.25 -20.34 13.40
CA GLY A 92 27.40 -20.50 12.21
C GLY A 92 26.15 -19.62 12.23
N GLU A 93 25.38 -19.62 11.14
CA GLU A 93 24.16 -18.80 11.05
C GLU A 93 23.06 -19.25 12.03
N PHE A 94 22.95 -20.54 12.29
CA PHE A 94 21.99 -21.12 13.23
C PHE A 94 22.74 -21.80 14.38
N PRO A 95 23.18 -21.06 15.40
CA PRO A 95 23.92 -21.63 16.51
C PRO A 95 23.20 -22.80 17.20
N CYS A 96 23.95 -23.80 17.65
CA CYS A 96 23.45 -24.84 18.53
C CYS A 96 23.28 -24.32 19.97
N HIS A 97 22.64 -25.10 20.84
CA HIS A 97 22.40 -24.67 22.22
C HIS A 97 23.71 -24.39 23.01
N GLU A 98 24.80 -25.10 22.73
CA GLU A 98 26.10 -24.92 23.40
C GLU A 98 26.73 -23.58 23.00
N GLU A 99 26.70 -23.25 21.72
CA GLU A 99 27.20 -21.98 21.19
C GLU A 99 26.39 -20.79 21.74
N VAL A 100 25.06 -20.94 21.86
CA VAL A 100 24.19 -19.95 22.51
C VAL A 100 24.60 -19.75 23.96
N LEU A 101 24.79 -20.83 24.73
CA LEU A 101 25.19 -20.75 26.12
C LEU A 101 26.55 -20.05 26.28
N ALA A 102 27.54 -20.43 25.47
CA ALA A 102 28.87 -19.80 25.46
C ALA A 102 28.81 -18.30 25.17
N TYR A 103 27.94 -17.88 24.23
CA TYR A 103 27.70 -16.45 23.96
C TYR A 103 27.11 -15.71 25.17
N LEU A 104 26.17 -16.32 25.89
CA LEU A 104 25.57 -15.72 27.08
C LEU A 104 26.56 -15.61 28.26
N HIS A 105 27.43 -16.60 28.45
CA HIS A 105 28.54 -16.48 29.40
C HIS A 105 29.45 -15.31 29.03
N SER A 106 29.87 -15.23 27.76
CA SER A 106 30.71 -14.14 27.27
C SER A 106 30.04 -12.77 27.44
N TYR A 107 28.71 -12.69 27.28
CA TYR A 107 27.93 -11.48 27.54
C TYR A 107 27.97 -11.09 29.03
N ALA A 108 27.73 -12.05 29.92
CA ALA A 108 27.76 -11.82 31.37
C ALA A 108 29.16 -11.41 31.86
N ASP A 109 30.23 -12.00 31.31
CA ASP A 109 31.62 -11.61 31.58
C ASP A 109 31.91 -10.19 31.11
N HIS A 110 31.56 -9.88 29.85
CA HIS A 110 31.84 -8.59 29.23
C HIS A 110 31.18 -7.42 30.00
N PHE A 111 29.92 -7.60 30.41
CA PHE A 111 29.18 -6.60 31.17
C PHE A 111 29.30 -6.76 32.69
N LYS A 112 30.16 -7.68 33.17
CA LYS A 112 30.46 -7.92 34.59
C LYS A 112 29.21 -8.19 35.45
N LEU A 113 28.32 -9.05 34.97
CA LEU A 113 27.01 -9.29 35.59
C LEU A 113 27.04 -10.31 36.75
N TRP A 114 28.08 -11.14 36.83
CA TRP A 114 28.13 -12.29 37.74
C TRP A 114 27.95 -11.97 39.22
N SER A 115 28.45 -10.82 39.69
CA SER A 115 28.28 -10.38 41.09
C SER A 115 26.82 -10.19 41.50
N ASN A 116 25.93 -10.01 40.53
CA ASN A 116 24.51 -9.75 40.74
C ASN A 116 23.65 -10.93 40.28
N ILE A 117 24.23 -12.10 39.98
CA ILE A 117 23.54 -13.32 39.57
C ILE A 117 23.62 -14.36 40.67
N HIS A 118 22.47 -14.78 41.18
CA HIS A 118 22.31 -15.82 42.18
C HIS A 118 21.78 -17.09 41.52
N LEU A 119 22.65 -18.09 41.37
CA LEU A 119 22.33 -19.40 40.80
C LEU A 119 21.79 -20.36 41.88
N ASN A 120 21.04 -21.38 41.46
CA ASN A 120 20.35 -22.33 42.34
C ASN A 120 19.35 -21.67 43.30
N SER A 121 18.83 -20.51 42.93
CA SER A 121 17.96 -19.68 43.76
C SER A 121 16.58 -19.62 43.12
N LYS A 122 15.76 -20.64 43.38
CA LYS A 122 14.41 -20.74 42.78
C LYS A 122 13.41 -19.95 43.62
N ILE A 123 12.80 -18.95 42.99
CA ILE A 123 11.64 -18.24 43.57
C ILE A 123 10.42 -19.17 43.51
N VAL A 124 9.80 -19.42 44.67
CA VAL A 124 8.61 -20.27 44.80
C VAL A 124 7.33 -19.47 45.06
N ARG A 125 7.46 -18.26 45.62
CA ARG A 125 6.32 -17.40 45.95
C ARG A 125 6.68 -15.93 45.78
N VAL A 126 5.72 -15.15 45.28
CA VAL A 126 5.76 -13.70 45.16
C VAL A 126 4.44 -13.15 45.70
N GLU A 127 4.55 -12.33 46.73
CA GLU A 127 3.43 -11.67 47.41
C GLU A 127 3.22 -10.23 46.90
N PRO A 128 2.06 -9.60 47.16
CA PRO A 128 1.85 -8.17 46.88
C PRO A 128 2.94 -7.32 47.53
N GLN A 129 3.33 -6.21 46.89
CA GLN A 129 4.51 -5.39 47.25
C GLN A 129 5.87 -6.05 46.94
N TRP A 130 5.87 -7.14 46.17
CA TRP A 130 7.08 -7.82 45.67
C TRP A 130 8.00 -8.35 46.77
N THR A 131 7.40 -9.00 47.77
CA THR A 131 8.15 -9.88 48.68
C THR A 131 8.24 -11.27 48.05
N LEU A 132 9.46 -11.74 47.84
CA LEU A 132 9.76 -13.02 47.21
C LEU A 132 10.31 -14.02 48.22
N THR A 133 9.92 -15.28 48.08
CA THR A 133 10.42 -16.39 48.89
C THR A 133 11.20 -17.38 48.01
N LEU A 134 12.40 -17.74 48.44
CA LEU A 134 13.22 -18.77 47.81
C LEU A 134 12.77 -20.19 48.22
N ASN A 135 13.20 -21.19 47.45
CA ASN A 135 12.83 -22.59 47.65
C ASN A 135 13.37 -23.22 48.95
N ASP A 136 14.34 -22.59 49.60
CA ASP A 136 14.78 -22.97 50.95
C ASP A 136 13.77 -22.56 52.03
N GLY A 137 12.81 -21.68 51.72
CA GLY A 137 11.78 -21.19 52.63
C GLY A 137 12.29 -20.26 53.74
N LEU A 138 13.60 -20.01 53.78
CA LEU A 138 14.28 -19.26 54.83
C LEU A 138 14.63 -17.84 54.36
N LYS A 139 14.97 -17.67 53.09
CA LYS A 139 15.36 -16.37 52.53
C LYS A 139 14.18 -15.61 51.94
N ILE A 140 14.03 -14.37 52.40
CA ILE A 140 12.99 -13.44 51.96
C ILE A 140 13.67 -12.25 51.29
N ILE A 141 13.22 -11.89 50.10
CA ILE A 141 13.76 -10.76 49.34
C ILE A 141 12.63 -9.76 49.11
N ASP A 142 12.83 -8.50 49.47
CA ASP A 142 11.92 -7.41 49.11
C ASP A 142 12.51 -6.59 47.97
N CYS A 143 11.64 -6.14 47.06
CA CYS A 143 12.05 -5.15 46.08
C CYS A 143 10.97 -4.11 45.79
N GLU A 144 11.41 -2.95 45.30
CA GLU A 144 10.48 -1.90 44.82
C GLU A 144 9.92 -2.28 43.45
N TYR A 145 10.77 -2.85 42.59
CA TYR A 145 10.42 -3.22 41.24
C TYR A 145 10.74 -4.69 40.95
N LEU A 146 9.87 -5.36 40.21
CA LEU A 146 10.03 -6.75 39.84
C LEU A 146 10.06 -6.93 38.32
N VAL A 147 11.05 -7.67 37.82
CA VAL A 147 11.16 -8.06 36.41
C VAL A 147 11.10 -9.57 36.27
N VAL A 148 10.09 -10.07 35.56
CA VAL A 148 9.91 -11.50 35.33
C VAL A 148 10.46 -11.90 33.96
N CYS A 149 11.50 -12.73 33.98
CA CYS A 149 12.21 -13.26 32.80
C CYS A 149 12.21 -14.80 32.78
N SER A 150 11.29 -15.44 33.52
CA SER A 150 11.23 -16.89 33.70
C SER A 150 10.93 -17.68 32.40
N GLY A 151 10.53 -16.98 31.33
CA GLY A 151 10.15 -17.60 30.07
C GLY A 151 8.76 -18.26 30.10
N GLN A 152 8.34 -18.77 28.94
CA GLN A 152 6.96 -19.24 28.70
C GLN A 152 6.86 -20.76 28.50
N HIS A 153 7.99 -21.46 28.37
CA HIS A 153 8.04 -22.88 28.02
C HIS A 153 8.32 -23.77 29.25
N GLN A 154 7.59 -23.54 30.34
CA GLN A 154 7.82 -24.26 31.60
C GLN A 154 6.81 -25.38 31.83
N ILE A 155 5.53 -25.11 31.59
CA ILE A 155 4.44 -26.05 31.86
C ILE A 155 3.89 -26.57 30.52
N ALA A 156 3.96 -27.88 30.31
CA ALA A 156 3.46 -28.53 29.10
C ALA A 156 1.95 -28.34 28.92
N SER A 157 1.52 -28.10 27.68
CA SER A 157 0.11 -28.15 27.31
C SER A 157 -0.23 -29.60 26.98
N ASP A 158 -0.92 -30.27 27.89
CA ASP A 158 -1.05 -31.73 27.86
C ASP A 158 -2.50 -32.18 27.65
N PRO A 159 -2.86 -32.71 26.47
CA PRO A 159 -4.22 -33.13 26.17
C PRO A 159 -4.53 -34.57 26.62
N ARG A 160 -3.62 -35.30 27.28
CA ARG A 160 -3.77 -36.75 27.58
C ARG A 160 -5.07 -37.11 28.31
N SER A 161 -5.56 -36.24 29.19
CA SER A 161 -6.80 -36.46 29.95
C SER A 161 -8.08 -36.15 29.15
N SER A 162 -7.95 -35.49 28.00
CA SER A 162 -9.06 -35.04 27.18
C SER A 162 -9.38 -36.02 26.04
N TYR A 163 -10.65 -36.10 25.64
CA TYR A 163 -11.04 -36.86 24.44
C TYR A 163 -10.47 -36.22 23.17
N PRO A 164 -9.93 -36.99 22.19
CA PRO A 164 -9.87 -38.47 22.16
C PRO A 164 -8.60 -39.08 22.78
N PHE A 165 -7.64 -38.29 23.26
CA PHE A 165 -6.34 -38.79 23.76
C PHE A 165 -6.44 -39.74 24.96
N ASN A 166 -7.47 -39.58 25.79
CA ASN A 166 -7.72 -40.46 26.94
C ASN A 166 -8.07 -41.91 26.55
N GLN A 167 -8.33 -42.20 25.27
CA GLN A 167 -8.61 -43.55 24.77
C GLN A 167 -7.37 -44.29 24.25
N PHE A 168 -6.21 -43.62 24.19
CA PHE A 168 -4.98 -44.23 23.68
C PHE A 168 -4.37 -45.20 24.70
N THR A 169 -4.08 -46.43 24.28
CA THR A 169 -3.49 -47.47 25.16
C THR A 169 -1.97 -47.64 24.97
N GLY A 170 -1.36 -46.93 24.02
CA GLY A 170 0.09 -46.89 23.84
C GLY A 170 0.79 -45.94 24.82
N THR A 171 2.02 -45.56 24.51
CA THR A 171 2.83 -44.68 25.38
C THR A 171 2.82 -43.23 24.90
N PHE A 172 2.94 -42.29 25.85
CA PHE A 172 3.04 -40.86 25.56
C PHE A 172 4.37 -40.29 26.04
N SER A 173 4.85 -39.26 25.35
CA SER A 173 5.80 -38.30 25.89
C SER A 173 5.46 -36.88 25.41
N HIS A 174 5.96 -35.86 26.10
CA HIS A 174 5.86 -34.48 25.65
C HIS A 174 7.24 -33.97 25.24
N SER A 175 7.30 -33.04 24.29
CA SER A 175 8.55 -32.50 23.75
C SER A 175 9.49 -31.92 24.81
N ILE A 176 8.94 -31.43 25.93
CA ILE A 176 9.70 -30.92 27.09
C ILE A 176 10.61 -31.97 27.74
N THR A 177 10.22 -33.25 27.67
CA THR A 177 10.96 -34.39 28.23
C THR A 177 11.87 -35.06 27.20
N TYR A 178 11.83 -34.62 25.95
CA TYR A 178 12.66 -35.18 24.89
C TYR A 178 14.09 -34.67 25.01
N LYS A 179 15.07 -35.59 25.05
CA LYS A 179 16.50 -35.25 25.11
C LYS A 179 17.30 -35.80 23.94
N THR A 180 16.94 -37.00 23.48
CA THR A 180 17.68 -37.77 22.48
C THR A 180 16.74 -38.70 21.70
N PRO A 181 17.04 -39.00 20.42
CA PRO A 181 16.26 -39.96 19.65
C PRO A 181 16.49 -41.41 20.10
N TYR A 182 17.59 -41.73 20.79
CA TYR A 182 18.01 -43.11 21.09
C TYR A 182 17.29 -43.75 22.29
N ASP A 183 16.18 -43.18 22.74
CA ASP A 183 15.34 -43.79 23.77
C ASP A 183 14.57 -45.00 23.19
N ASN A 184 14.48 -46.08 23.96
CA ASN A 184 13.73 -47.29 23.65
C ASN A 184 12.26 -47.04 23.25
N LYS A 185 11.64 -45.95 23.75
CA LYS A 185 10.28 -45.56 23.37
C LYS A 185 10.14 -45.12 21.90
N PHE A 186 11.25 -44.86 21.21
CA PHE A 186 11.27 -44.43 19.81
C PHE A 186 11.85 -45.48 18.84
N ILE A 187 12.77 -46.33 19.31
CA ILE A 187 13.48 -47.30 18.47
C ILE A 187 12.52 -48.34 17.85
N ASN A 188 12.52 -48.41 16.52
CA ASN A 188 11.69 -49.29 15.70
C ASN A 188 10.18 -49.18 16.00
N LYS A 189 9.72 -48.00 16.43
CA LYS A 189 8.31 -47.70 16.72
C LYS A 189 7.62 -46.91 15.61
N ARG A 190 6.30 -47.04 15.52
CA ARG A 190 5.41 -46.15 14.77
C ARG A 190 5.03 -44.99 15.68
N ILE A 191 5.56 -43.82 15.38
CA ILE A 191 5.46 -42.64 16.24
C ILE A 191 4.51 -41.63 15.60
N LEU A 192 3.56 -41.13 16.38
CA LEU A 192 2.74 -39.98 16.00
C LEU A 192 3.23 -38.71 16.71
N VAL A 193 3.76 -37.77 15.95
CA VAL A 193 4.09 -36.42 16.43
C VAL A 193 2.86 -35.54 16.30
N VAL A 194 2.41 -34.93 17.39
CA VAL A 194 1.21 -34.09 17.43
C VAL A 194 1.59 -32.62 17.60
N GLY A 195 1.29 -31.79 16.61
CA GLY A 195 1.54 -30.35 16.64
C GLY A 195 2.30 -29.85 15.41
N GLY A 196 2.17 -28.54 15.14
CA GLY A 196 2.83 -27.85 14.02
C GLY A 196 3.94 -26.87 14.44
N GLY A 197 4.39 -26.90 15.70
CA GLY A 197 5.51 -26.07 16.17
C GLY A 197 6.86 -26.46 15.55
N GLU A 198 7.88 -25.60 15.64
CA GLU A 198 9.21 -25.92 15.08
C GLU A 198 9.80 -27.19 15.71
N THR A 199 9.63 -27.36 17.02
CA THR A 199 10.03 -28.58 17.73
C THR A 199 9.38 -29.83 17.14
N ALA A 200 8.11 -29.76 16.71
CA ALA A 200 7.44 -30.91 16.12
C ALA A 200 8.11 -31.34 14.81
N SER A 201 8.46 -30.39 13.95
CA SER A 201 9.18 -30.65 12.71
C SER A 201 10.58 -31.21 12.96
N ASP A 202 11.34 -30.60 13.86
CA ASP A 202 12.72 -31.00 14.14
C ASP A 202 12.78 -32.42 14.69
N LEU A 203 11.90 -32.73 15.65
CA LEU A 203 11.83 -34.08 16.23
C LEU A 203 11.28 -35.11 15.25
N ALA A 204 10.31 -34.76 14.40
CA ALA A 204 9.83 -35.66 13.34
C ALA A 204 10.93 -36.00 12.33
N VAL A 205 11.75 -35.02 11.95
CA VAL A 205 12.92 -35.21 11.08
C VAL A 205 13.95 -36.10 11.76
N GLU A 206 14.35 -35.76 12.99
CA GLU A 206 15.36 -36.52 13.74
C GLU A 206 14.96 -37.98 13.95
N LEU A 207 13.74 -38.22 14.44
CA LEU A 207 13.22 -39.57 14.70
C LEU A 207 13.11 -40.40 13.42
N SER A 208 12.62 -39.79 12.33
CA SER A 208 12.45 -40.49 11.05
C SER A 208 13.77 -40.76 10.32
N ALA A 209 14.83 -40.00 10.63
CA ALA A 209 16.16 -40.20 10.06
C ALA A 209 16.95 -41.30 10.78
N THR A 210 16.65 -41.56 12.05
CA THR A 210 17.55 -42.29 12.96
C THR A 210 16.99 -43.64 13.40
N VAL A 211 15.91 -43.64 14.19
CA VAL A 211 15.52 -44.82 14.97
C VAL A 211 14.11 -45.33 14.70
N ALA A 212 13.19 -44.46 14.23
CA ALA A 212 11.78 -44.80 14.16
C ALA A 212 11.48 -45.74 12.98
N LYS A 213 10.55 -46.69 13.17
CA LYS A 213 10.04 -47.53 12.06
C LYS A 213 9.24 -46.68 11.08
N ARG A 214 8.44 -45.75 11.62
CA ARG A 214 7.61 -44.84 10.84
C ARG A 214 7.25 -43.63 11.67
N VAL A 215 7.29 -42.44 11.08
CA VAL A 215 6.81 -41.21 11.73
C VAL A 215 5.57 -40.70 11.01
N TYR A 216 4.55 -40.38 11.78
CA TYR A 216 3.35 -39.67 11.36
C TYR A 216 3.35 -38.31 12.05
N MET A 217 2.94 -37.26 11.36
CA MET A 217 2.90 -35.92 11.94
C MET A 217 1.53 -35.27 11.70
N SER A 218 0.82 -34.99 12.78
CA SER A 218 -0.55 -34.48 12.77
C SER A 218 -0.60 -32.98 13.08
N ILE A 219 -1.22 -32.23 12.17
CA ILE A 219 -1.49 -30.80 12.31
C ILE A 219 -2.99 -30.57 12.14
N ARG A 220 -3.64 -30.00 13.15
CA ARG A 220 -5.11 -29.88 13.17
C ARG A 220 -5.65 -28.82 12.21
N GLU A 221 -5.12 -27.60 12.26
CA GLU A 221 -5.66 -26.42 11.56
C GLU A 221 -4.83 -26.00 10.33
N GLY A 222 -3.92 -26.88 9.89
CA GLY A 222 -2.90 -26.54 8.88
C GLY A 222 -1.95 -25.44 9.38
N GLN A 223 -0.84 -25.22 8.67
CA GLN A 223 0.13 -24.21 9.07
C GLN A 223 1.01 -23.75 7.90
N TRP A 224 1.50 -22.53 7.98
CA TRP A 224 2.52 -22.03 7.07
C TRP A 224 3.91 -22.55 7.45
N PHE A 225 4.64 -23.06 6.47
CA PHE A 225 6.04 -23.49 6.61
C PHE A 225 6.98 -22.63 5.78
N GLN A 226 8.20 -22.52 6.26
CA GLN A 226 9.27 -21.76 5.64
C GLN A 226 10.61 -22.47 5.84
N SER A 227 11.49 -22.39 4.84
CA SER A 227 12.85 -22.93 4.95
C SER A 227 13.74 -22.01 5.77
N ARG A 228 14.67 -22.57 6.55
CA ARG A 228 15.72 -21.79 7.23
C ARG A 228 16.71 -21.17 6.24
N ILE A 229 16.98 -21.88 5.14
CA ILE A 229 17.93 -21.48 4.10
C ILE A 229 17.21 -21.21 2.79
N LEU A 230 17.61 -20.15 2.09
CA LEU A 230 17.26 -19.91 0.70
C LEU A 230 18.53 -19.62 -0.12
N GLY A 231 18.81 -20.48 -1.10
CA GLY A 231 20.09 -20.46 -1.80
C GLY A 231 21.23 -20.79 -0.82
N GLN A 232 22.17 -19.86 -0.64
CA GLN A 232 23.29 -19.99 0.29
C GLN A 232 23.15 -19.13 1.56
N GLN A 233 22.01 -18.46 1.75
CA GLN A 233 21.80 -17.47 2.80
C GLN A 233 20.65 -17.87 3.73
N PRO A 234 20.68 -17.45 5.00
CA PRO A 234 19.50 -17.54 5.86
C PRO A 234 18.30 -16.83 5.24
N ALA A 235 17.19 -17.54 5.20
CA ALA A 235 16.01 -17.07 4.52
C ALA A 235 15.36 -15.88 5.26
N ASP A 236 15.47 -15.82 6.59
CA ASP A 236 14.95 -14.75 7.43
C ASP A 236 15.61 -13.38 7.20
N ILE A 237 16.89 -13.35 6.81
CA ILE A 237 17.56 -12.15 6.31
C ILE A 237 16.81 -11.61 5.09
N MET A 238 16.58 -12.46 4.09
CA MET A 238 15.85 -12.05 2.88
C MET A 238 14.41 -11.65 3.21
N TYR A 239 13.67 -12.43 4.00
CA TYR A 239 12.28 -12.10 4.30
C TYR A 239 12.13 -10.77 5.02
N THR A 240 13.02 -10.44 5.96
CA THR A 240 12.93 -9.15 6.64
C THR A 240 13.29 -7.98 5.75
N MET A 241 14.23 -8.15 4.81
CA MET A 241 14.49 -7.15 3.77
C MET A 241 13.26 -6.90 2.91
N LEU A 242 12.62 -7.98 2.43
CA LEU A 242 11.42 -7.88 1.60
C LEU A 242 10.25 -7.27 2.35
N MET A 243 9.94 -7.77 3.53
CA MET A 243 8.83 -7.27 4.34
C MET A 243 9.01 -5.80 4.73
N ARG A 244 10.26 -5.35 4.91
CA ARG A 244 10.56 -3.94 5.13
C ARG A 244 10.26 -3.05 3.93
N LEU A 245 10.43 -3.56 2.71
CA LEU A 245 10.12 -2.83 1.47
C LEU A 245 8.62 -2.83 1.13
N PHE A 246 7.91 -3.93 1.39
CA PHE A 246 6.50 -4.11 1.01
C PHE A 246 5.48 -3.62 2.04
N GLY A 247 5.94 -3.26 3.24
CA GLY A 247 5.07 -2.94 4.37
C GLY A 247 4.42 -4.19 4.97
N TYR A 248 3.92 -4.04 6.20
CA TYR A 248 3.51 -5.18 7.04
C TYR A 248 2.02 -5.47 7.03
N TYR A 249 1.22 -4.59 6.42
CA TYR A 249 -0.24 -4.74 6.36
C TYR A 249 -0.61 -5.71 5.25
N ASN A 250 -1.66 -6.51 5.45
CA ASN A 250 -2.22 -7.45 4.46
C ASN A 250 -2.96 -6.71 3.33
N ASN A 251 -2.29 -5.71 2.79
CA ASN A 251 -2.65 -4.97 1.62
C ASN A 251 -2.63 -5.90 0.41
N ILE A 252 -3.13 -5.41 -0.71
CA ILE A 252 -3.20 -6.17 -1.95
C ILE A 252 -1.85 -6.76 -2.37
N MET A 253 -0.73 -6.29 -1.81
CA MET A 253 0.60 -6.74 -2.22
C MET A 253 1.20 -7.82 -1.41
N VAL A 254 1.03 -7.81 -0.10
CA VAL A 254 1.25 -9.06 0.63
C VAL A 254 0.38 -10.19 0.03
N ARG A 255 -0.83 -9.90 -0.48
CA ARG A 255 -1.69 -10.88 -1.17
C ARG A 255 -1.19 -11.26 -2.57
N PHE A 256 -0.79 -10.29 -3.40
CA PHE A 256 -0.24 -10.49 -4.74
C PHE A 256 1.08 -11.26 -4.68
N TRP A 257 2.02 -10.84 -3.82
CA TRP A 257 3.29 -11.53 -3.59
C TRP A 257 3.12 -12.93 -3.05
N ARG A 258 2.15 -13.13 -2.14
CA ARG A 258 1.75 -14.46 -1.69
C ARG A 258 1.33 -15.35 -2.84
N ARG A 259 0.53 -14.83 -3.78
CA ARG A 259 -0.01 -15.61 -4.89
C ARG A 259 0.98 -15.81 -6.05
N MET A 260 1.86 -14.84 -6.31
CA MET A 260 2.80 -14.87 -7.43
C MET A 260 4.15 -15.50 -7.09
N PHE A 261 4.61 -15.42 -5.83
CA PHE A 261 5.94 -15.89 -5.46
C PHE A 261 5.89 -16.97 -4.37
N PHE A 262 5.19 -16.75 -3.25
CA PHE A 262 5.22 -17.73 -2.15
C PHE A 262 4.48 -19.02 -2.51
N VAL A 263 3.27 -18.95 -3.08
CA VAL A 263 2.52 -20.15 -3.47
C VAL A 263 3.19 -20.92 -4.62
N PRO A 264 3.69 -20.29 -5.71
CA PRO A 264 4.35 -21.02 -6.80
C PRO A 264 5.73 -21.56 -6.43
N MET A 265 6.52 -20.85 -5.61
CA MET A 265 7.86 -21.30 -5.22
C MET A 265 7.81 -22.43 -4.21
N TRP A 266 6.79 -22.48 -3.35
CA TRP A 266 6.79 -23.34 -2.17
C TRP A 266 5.55 -24.23 -2.02
N GLY A 267 4.57 -24.13 -2.91
CA GLY A 267 3.29 -24.82 -2.78
C GLY A 267 2.34 -24.13 -1.79
N ILE A 268 1.08 -24.56 -1.79
CA ILE A 268 0.06 -24.08 -0.84
C ILE A 268 0.55 -24.33 0.60
N GLY A 269 0.47 -23.31 1.45
CA GLY A 269 0.95 -23.38 2.84
C GLY A 269 2.47 -23.39 3.01
N GLY A 270 3.23 -23.24 1.92
CA GLY A 270 4.68 -23.34 1.96
C GLY A 270 5.22 -24.78 2.03
N THR A 271 4.36 -25.79 1.90
CA THR A 271 4.76 -27.21 1.82
C THR A 271 4.22 -27.90 0.57
N GLY A 272 3.07 -27.47 0.05
CA GLY A 272 2.33 -28.19 -0.98
C GLY A 272 1.62 -29.45 -0.46
N VAL A 273 1.69 -29.73 0.84
CA VAL A 273 1.08 -30.91 1.48
C VAL A 273 -0.40 -30.62 1.78
N PRO A 274 -1.36 -31.28 1.10
CA PRO A 274 -2.78 -30.95 1.23
C PRO A 274 -3.33 -31.09 2.65
N GLN A 275 -2.81 -32.03 3.44
CA GLN A 275 -3.20 -32.29 4.83
C GLN A 275 -2.88 -31.11 5.75
N TRP A 276 -1.85 -30.31 5.42
CA TRP A 276 -1.36 -29.21 6.24
C TRP A 276 -1.66 -27.84 5.64
N ALA A 277 -2.49 -27.78 4.59
CA ALA A 277 -2.90 -26.53 3.97
C ALA A 277 -3.52 -25.60 5.03
N PRO A 278 -2.97 -24.39 5.24
CA PRO A 278 -3.46 -23.48 6.26
C PRO A 278 -4.81 -22.88 5.87
N THR A 279 -5.64 -22.64 6.89
CA THR A 279 -6.94 -21.94 6.75
C THR A 279 -6.82 -20.43 6.79
N VAL A 280 -5.70 -19.90 7.32
CA VAL A 280 -5.42 -18.46 7.42
C VAL A 280 -4.47 -17.95 6.34
N PRO A 281 -4.59 -16.67 5.95
CA PRO A 281 -3.60 -16.00 5.12
C PRO A 281 -2.18 -16.09 5.70
N PHE A 282 -1.18 -16.07 4.82
CA PHE A 282 0.23 -15.89 5.22
C PHE A 282 0.38 -14.65 6.11
N LEU A 283 1.25 -14.72 7.13
CA LEU A 283 1.47 -13.72 8.20
C LEU A 283 0.35 -13.54 9.23
N HIS A 284 -0.83 -14.14 9.04
CA HIS A 284 -1.96 -14.05 9.99
C HIS A 284 -1.99 -15.21 11.00
N GLY A 285 -0.85 -15.88 11.14
CA GLY A 285 -0.65 -16.97 12.08
C GLY A 285 0.83 -17.28 12.22
N PHE A 286 1.13 -18.16 13.15
CA PHE A 286 2.45 -18.65 13.45
C PHE A 286 3.03 -19.44 12.24
N ILE A 287 4.27 -19.13 11.87
CA ILE A 287 4.97 -19.72 10.73
C ILE A 287 6.04 -20.67 11.26
N ASN A 288 5.97 -21.93 10.84
CA ASN A 288 7.00 -22.93 11.16
C ASN A 288 8.21 -22.71 10.24
N LYS A 289 9.38 -22.47 10.82
CA LYS A 289 10.62 -22.21 10.08
C LYS A 289 11.42 -23.48 9.76
N SER A 290 10.91 -24.66 10.12
CA SER A 290 11.54 -25.96 9.92
C SER A 290 10.85 -26.70 8.77
N ARG A 291 11.04 -26.23 7.53
CA ARG A 291 10.46 -26.85 6.33
C ARG A 291 11.19 -28.14 5.90
N GLU A 292 12.37 -28.43 6.43
CA GLU A 292 13.18 -29.62 6.13
C GLU A 292 12.38 -30.92 6.33
N VAL A 293 11.32 -30.90 7.15
CA VAL A 293 10.36 -32.00 7.29
C VAL A 293 9.69 -32.40 5.96
N VAL A 294 9.55 -31.48 5.01
CA VAL A 294 8.98 -31.74 3.68
C VAL A 294 9.86 -32.69 2.86
N ASP A 295 11.18 -32.62 3.01
CA ASP A 295 12.10 -33.53 2.35
C ASP A 295 11.90 -34.96 2.86
N HIS A 296 11.66 -35.09 4.17
CA HIS A 296 11.33 -36.37 4.80
C HIS A 296 9.95 -36.89 4.39
N ILE A 297 9.01 -36.01 4.04
CA ILE A 297 7.72 -36.41 3.45
C ILE A 297 7.92 -36.92 2.03
N ALA A 298 8.72 -36.24 1.21
CA ALA A 298 9.04 -36.66 -0.15
C ALA A 298 9.77 -38.01 -0.19
N LEU A 299 10.65 -38.27 0.78
CA LEU A 299 11.30 -39.57 0.99
C LEU A 299 10.38 -40.62 1.63
N ASN A 300 9.12 -40.26 1.87
CA ASN A 300 8.14 -41.10 2.53
C ASN A 300 8.63 -41.59 3.91
N ARG A 301 9.44 -40.83 4.64
CA ARG A 301 9.91 -41.13 6.00
C ARG A 301 8.97 -40.55 7.06
N VAL A 302 8.39 -39.39 6.78
CA VAL A 302 7.34 -38.74 7.58
C VAL A 302 6.04 -38.76 6.79
N VAL A 303 4.95 -39.18 7.42
CA VAL A 303 3.61 -39.19 6.80
C VAL A 303 2.78 -38.04 7.36
N PRO A 304 2.37 -37.06 6.53
CA PRO A 304 1.55 -35.96 6.99
C PRO A 304 0.11 -36.41 7.26
N LYS A 305 -0.44 -35.97 8.39
CA LYS A 305 -1.81 -36.23 8.84
C LYS A 305 -2.54 -34.94 9.22
N ARG A 306 -3.86 -34.96 9.06
CA ARG A 306 -4.78 -33.92 9.56
C ARG A 306 -5.01 -34.09 11.06
N GLY A 307 -5.94 -33.32 11.63
CA GLY A 307 -6.35 -33.45 13.03
C GLY A 307 -6.89 -34.84 13.37
N ILE A 308 -6.62 -35.29 14.60
CA ILE A 308 -7.13 -36.57 15.12
C ILE A 308 -8.63 -36.44 15.39
N THR A 309 -9.42 -37.40 14.89
CA THR A 309 -10.89 -37.44 15.08
C THR A 309 -11.30 -38.47 16.12
N ASN A 310 -10.64 -39.63 16.13
CA ASN A 310 -10.94 -40.71 17.06
C ASN A 310 -9.68 -41.53 17.39
N ILE A 311 -9.64 -42.11 18.58
CA ILE A 311 -8.60 -43.03 19.03
C ILE A 311 -9.28 -44.25 19.65
N ASN A 312 -8.95 -45.46 19.20
CA ASN A 312 -9.41 -46.70 19.80
C ASN A 312 -8.20 -47.62 20.08
N GLY A 313 -7.76 -47.66 21.34
CA GLY A 313 -6.56 -48.39 21.71
C GLY A 313 -5.31 -47.75 21.08
N GLN A 314 -4.65 -48.46 20.15
CA GLN A 314 -3.50 -47.94 19.38
C GLN A 314 -3.87 -47.48 17.97
N SER A 315 -5.12 -47.69 17.56
CA SER A 315 -5.66 -47.34 16.26
C SER A 315 -6.17 -45.89 16.26
N ILE A 316 -5.63 -45.05 15.39
CA ILE A 316 -5.94 -43.62 15.31
C ILE A 316 -6.55 -43.27 13.95
N THR A 317 -7.67 -42.54 13.96
CA THR A 317 -8.33 -42.01 12.77
C THR A 317 -8.11 -40.50 12.69
N PHE A 318 -7.93 -40.00 11.46
CA PHE A 318 -7.67 -38.60 11.17
C PHE A 318 -8.81 -38.00 10.33
N ASP A 319 -8.97 -36.69 10.41
CA ASP A 319 -9.97 -35.96 9.61
C ASP A 319 -9.80 -36.25 8.11
N LYS A 320 -10.90 -36.52 7.42
CA LYS A 320 -10.96 -36.87 5.97
C LYS A 320 -10.14 -38.11 5.57
N GLU A 321 -9.79 -38.98 6.51
CA GLU A 321 -9.10 -40.24 6.25
C GLU A 321 -9.89 -41.41 6.88
N GLU A 322 -10.38 -42.33 6.05
CA GLU A 322 -11.23 -43.45 6.52
C GLU A 322 -10.43 -44.57 7.17
N ASN A 323 -9.19 -44.79 6.74
CA ASN A 323 -8.35 -45.89 7.20
C ASN A 323 -7.62 -45.52 8.50
N PRO A 324 -7.87 -46.21 9.62
CA PRO A 324 -7.12 -45.97 10.84
C PRO A 324 -5.67 -46.45 10.73
N ILE A 325 -4.81 -45.89 11.57
CA ILE A 325 -3.39 -46.21 11.62
C ILE A 325 -3.00 -46.60 13.03
N GLU A 326 -2.30 -47.71 13.12
CA GLU A 326 -1.73 -48.23 14.36
C GLU A 326 -0.47 -47.44 14.77
N ILE A 327 -0.47 -46.90 16.00
CA ILE A 327 0.59 -46.08 16.57
C ILE A 327 1.04 -46.65 17.91
N ASP A 328 2.35 -46.78 18.09
CA ASP A 328 2.95 -47.35 19.31
C ASP A 328 3.23 -46.26 20.37
N HIS A 329 3.60 -45.05 19.91
CA HIS A 329 3.97 -43.92 20.75
C HIS A 329 3.45 -42.58 20.21
N ILE A 330 2.88 -41.74 21.08
CA ILE A 330 2.49 -40.36 20.75
C ILE A 330 3.47 -39.39 21.40
N LEU A 331 4.16 -38.61 20.56
CA LEU A 331 5.00 -37.49 20.98
C LEU A 331 4.21 -36.18 20.86
N LEU A 332 3.86 -35.61 22.01
CA LEU A 332 3.09 -34.39 22.13
C LEU A 332 4.01 -33.17 21.99
N CYS A 333 3.89 -32.48 20.87
CA CYS A 333 4.52 -31.19 20.59
C CYS A 333 3.45 -30.08 20.61
N THR A 334 2.58 -30.15 21.62
CA THR A 334 1.34 -29.36 21.77
C THR A 334 1.54 -27.99 22.42
N GLY A 335 2.80 -27.62 22.68
CA GLY A 335 3.18 -26.31 23.21
C GLY A 335 3.12 -26.25 24.74
N PHE A 336 3.04 -25.03 25.26
CA PHE A 336 3.19 -24.75 26.69
C PHE A 336 2.12 -23.78 27.16
N GLN A 337 1.80 -23.85 28.45
CA GLN A 337 0.90 -22.91 29.10
C GLN A 337 1.68 -21.67 29.54
N TRP A 338 1.12 -20.50 29.29
CA TRP A 338 1.69 -19.25 29.79
C TRP A 338 1.18 -18.97 31.19
N THR A 339 1.89 -19.46 32.20
CA THR A 339 1.54 -19.33 33.61
C THR A 339 2.78 -19.05 34.44
N HIS A 340 2.63 -18.28 35.53
CA HIS A 340 3.69 -18.00 36.48
C HIS A 340 3.26 -18.46 37.87
N PRO A 341 3.50 -19.74 38.23
CA PRO A 341 2.89 -20.38 39.40
C PRO A 341 3.33 -19.80 40.75
N PHE A 342 4.38 -18.98 40.75
CA PHE A 342 4.88 -18.31 41.95
C PHE A 342 4.06 -17.06 42.34
N PHE A 343 3.14 -16.55 41.49
CA PHE A 343 2.21 -15.49 41.89
C PHE A 343 0.97 -16.06 42.58
N SER A 344 0.61 -15.52 43.75
CA SER A 344 -0.54 -16.01 44.53
C SER A 344 -1.89 -15.40 44.16
N SER A 345 -1.95 -14.21 43.54
CA SER A 345 -3.23 -13.46 43.42
C SER A 345 -3.31 -12.38 42.32
N THR A 346 -2.28 -12.19 41.49
CA THR A 346 -2.28 -11.15 40.45
C THR A 346 -2.77 -11.71 39.12
N ASP A 347 -3.74 -11.07 38.47
CA ASP A 347 -4.07 -11.38 37.06
C ASP A 347 -2.93 -10.86 36.16
N ILE A 348 -2.02 -11.76 35.83
CA ILE A 348 -0.77 -11.50 35.11
C ILE A 348 -0.93 -11.52 33.59
N HIS A 349 -2.15 -11.71 33.06
CA HIS A 349 -2.36 -11.91 31.63
C HIS A 349 -2.63 -10.62 30.86
N ASP A 350 -2.98 -9.53 31.53
CA ASP A 350 -3.21 -8.23 30.90
C ASP A 350 -1.99 -7.31 31.05
N LEU A 351 -1.07 -7.40 30.09
CA LEU A 351 0.18 -6.65 30.06
C LEU A 351 0.11 -5.48 29.07
N TYR A 352 0.46 -4.28 29.52
CA TYR A 352 0.64 -3.12 28.65
C TYR A 352 1.83 -3.34 27.73
N LYS A 353 1.55 -3.40 26.42
CA LYS A 353 2.53 -3.70 25.37
C LYS A 353 3.31 -5.00 25.61
N LEU A 354 2.69 -5.99 26.26
CA LEU A 354 3.33 -7.24 26.67
C LEU A 354 4.47 -7.07 27.71
N VAL A 355 4.64 -5.88 28.30
CA VAL A 355 5.74 -5.61 29.25
C VAL A 355 5.20 -5.37 30.65
N PHE A 356 4.46 -4.28 30.88
CA PHE A 356 4.09 -3.86 32.23
C PHE A 356 2.76 -4.45 32.67
N ALA A 357 2.69 -4.98 33.90
CA ALA A 357 1.46 -5.49 34.47
C ALA A 357 0.47 -4.36 34.79
N SER A 358 -0.81 -4.61 34.55
CA SER A 358 -1.88 -3.66 34.88
C SER A 358 -2.18 -3.62 36.39
N GLY A 359 -2.67 -2.47 36.86
CA GLY A 359 -3.16 -2.33 38.25
C GLY A 359 -2.09 -2.27 39.35
N VAL A 360 -0.80 -2.25 38.98
CA VAL A 360 0.33 -2.21 39.94
C VAL A 360 1.27 -1.01 39.70
N ASN A 361 0.75 0.07 39.12
CA ASN A 361 1.44 1.34 38.91
C ASN A 361 2.81 1.23 38.24
N GLY A 362 2.98 0.25 37.35
CA GLY A 362 4.21 0.07 36.60
C GLY A 362 5.38 -0.53 37.38
N THR A 363 5.15 -1.13 38.55
CA THR A 363 6.23 -1.71 39.38
C THR A 363 6.59 -3.16 39.02
N LEU A 364 5.78 -3.82 38.19
CA LEU A 364 6.04 -5.17 37.67
C LEU A 364 6.12 -5.15 36.14
N ALA A 365 7.21 -5.70 35.62
CA ALA A 365 7.44 -5.87 34.19
C ALA A 365 7.78 -7.32 33.83
N PHE A 366 7.46 -7.70 32.60
CA PHE A 366 7.83 -8.97 31.99
C PHE A 366 8.69 -8.71 30.76
N VAL A 367 9.79 -9.45 30.63
CA VAL A 367 10.76 -9.30 29.53
C VAL A 367 10.95 -10.64 28.83
N GLY A 368 11.01 -10.63 27.49
CA GLY A 368 11.01 -11.83 26.65
C GLY A 368 9.62 -12.38 26.35
N THR A 369 8.58 -11.60 26.57
CA THR A 369 7.20 -12.03 26.36
C THR A 369 6.80 -12.00 24.89
N ALA A 370 7.26 -10.98 24.15
CA ALA A 370 6.90 -10.77 22.76
C ALA A 370 7.55 -11.83 21.86
N ARG A 371 6.71 -12.64 21.21
CA ARG A 371 7.12 -13.68 20.26
C ARG A 371 6.88 -13.18 18.85
N PRO A 372 7.91 -12.79 18.10
CA PRO A 372 7.67 -12.23 16.78
C PRO A 372 7.37 -13.34 15.75
N VAL A 373 6.45 -13.09 14.81
CA VAL A 373 6.14 -14.03 13.70
C VAL A 373 7.39 -14.35 12.88
N PHE A 374 8.21 -13.32 12.64
CA PHE A 374 9.55 -13.41 12.04
C PHE A 374 10.59 -12.81 12.97
N GLY A 375 11.83 -13.32 12.94
CA GLY A 375 12.88 -12.91 13.88
C GLY A 375 12.91 -13.76 15.13
N SER A 376 13.41 -13.22 16.24
CA SER A 376 13.69 -13.99 17.45
C SER A 376 13.38 -13.21 18.74
N ILE A 377 13.05 -13.94 19.81
CA ILE A 377 12.70 -13.39 21.12
C ILE A 377 13.84 -12.56 21.73
N PRO A 378 15.13 -12.96 21.70
CA PRO A 378 16.21 -12.21 22.33
C PRO A 378 16.25 -10.73 21.92
N ALA A 379 16.15 -10.44 20.63
CA ALA A 379 16.22 -9.06 20.16
C ALA A 379 15.00 -8.21 20.60
N MET A 380 13.83 -8.83 20.77
CA MET A 380 12.67 -8.16 21.37
C MET A 380 12.84 -7.98 22.89
N GLY A 381 13.34 -9.00 23.57
CA GLY A 381 13.65 -8.98 24.99
C GLY A 381 14.65 -7.88 25.34
N GLU A 382 15.66 -7.63 24.50
CA GLU A 382 16.60 -6.54 24.69
C GLU A 382 15.91 -5.16 24.66
N LEU A 383 15.04 -4.92 23.68
CA LEU A 383 14.27 -3.67 23.59
C LEU A 383 13.34 -3.48 24.78
N GLN A 384 12.65 -4.55 25.19
CA GLN A 384 11.82 -4.55 26.39
C GLN A 384 12.66 -4.23 27.63
N ALA A 385 13.81 -4.90 27.83
CA ALA A 385 14.71 -4.67 28.95
C ALA A 385 15.19 -3.21 29.04
N ARG A 386 15.60 -2.62 27.91
CA ARG A 386 16.02 -1.21 27.84
C ARG A 386 14.91 -0.26 28.25
N TRP A 387 13.68 -0.52 27.81
CA TRP A 387 12.54 0.30 28.15
C TRP A 387 12.15 0.15 29.63
N VAL A 388 12.15 -1.08 30.15
CA VAL A 388 11.92 -1.34 31.59
C VAL A 388 12.91 -0.60 32.45
N ALA A 389 14.21 -0.71 32.15
CA ALA A 389 15.24 0.00 32.90
C ALA A 389 15.06 1.51 32.85
N ALA A 390 14.68 2.08 31.69
CA ALA A 390 14.39 3.50 31.54
C ALA A 390 13.18 3.96 32.37
N VAL A 391 12.17 3.11 32.54
CA VAL A 391 10.98 3.44 33.34
C VAL A 391 11.31 3.36 34.83
N PHE A 392 11.99 2.31 35.27
CA PHE A 392 12.35 2.13 36.68
C PHE A 392 13.37 3.16 37.16
N SER A 393 14.24 3.67 36.28
CA SER A 393 15.15 4.78 36.61
C SER A 393 14.48 6.16 36.61
N GLY A 394 13.20 6.25 36.21
CA GLY A 394 12.48 7.52 36.05
C GLY A 394 12.86 8.32 34.80
N ARG A 395 13.77 7.81 33.96
CA ARG A 395 14.15 8.46 32.69
C ARG A 395 13.00 8.49 31.67
N ARG A 396 12.10 7.52 31.74
CA ARG A 396 10.85 7.41 30.96
C ARG A 396 9.68 7.18 31.92
N HIS A 397 8.49 7.57 31.52
CA HIS A 397 7.30 7.46 32.35
C HIS A 397 6.20 6.72 31.60
N LEU A 398 5.46 5.87 32.31
CA LEU A 398 4.26 5.25 31.77
C LEU A 398 3.11 6.27 31.74
N PRO A 399 2.19 6.18 30.78
CA PRO A 399 0.98 6.97 30.80
C PRO A 399 0.06 6.49 31.95
N SER A 400 -0.99 7.25 32.25
CA SER A 400 -1.94 6.88 33.31
C SER A 400 -2.60 5.52 33.04
N GLU A 401 -3.01 4.81 34.10
CA GLU A 401 -3.63 3.48 33.98
C GLU A 401 -4.86 3.50 33.06
N LYS A 402 -5.65 4.58 33.09
CA LYS A 402 -6.80 4.76 32.19
C LYS A 402 -6.36 4.71 30.71
N VAL A 403 -5.32 5.44 30.35
CA VAL A 403 -4.78 5.49 28.98
C VAL A 403 -4.13 4.15 28.60
N MET A 404 -3.42 3.50 29.54
CA MET A 404 -2.88 2.16 29.30
C MET A 404 -4.02 1.16 29.03
N ALA A 405 -5.08 1.14 29.83
CA ALA A 405 -6.22 0.25 29.66
C ALA A 405 -6.97 0.48 28.33
N GLU A 406 -7.18 1.73 27.91
CA GLU A 406 -7.75 2.05 26.60
C GLU A 406 -6.87 1.53 25.44
N ARG A 407 -5.56 1.77 25.51
CA ARG A 407 -4.60 1.31 24.51
C ARG A 407 -4.48 -0.22 24.47
N ARG A 408 -4.54 -0.91 25.60
CA ARG A 408 -4.57 -2.39 25.67
C ARG A 408 -5.81 -2.94 24.99
N ARG A 409 -7.00 -2.40 25.29
CA ARG A 409 -8.25 -2.82 24.63
C ARG A 409 -8.17 -2.67 23.11
N ALA A 410 -7.68 -1.53 22.62
CA ALA A 410 -7.49 -1.31 21.19
C ALA A 410 -6.46 -2.28 20.57
N TYR A 411 -5.35 -2.53 21.27
CA TYR A 411 -4.33 -3.50 20.85
C TYR A 411 -4.89 -4.91 20.73
N TRP A 412 -5.60 -5.40 21.74
CA TRP A 412 -6.17 -6.75 21.75
C TRP A 412 -7.27 -6.95 20.71
N ALA A 413 -8.09 -5.92 20.47
CA ALA A 413 -9.08 -5.95 19.39
C ALA A 413 -8.41 -6.10 18.01
N ARG A 414 -7.33 -5.35 17.76
CA ARG A 414 -6.55 -5.46 16.53
C ARG A 414 -5.83 -6.81 16.43
N HIS A 415 -5.25 -7.29 17.52
CA HIS A 415 -4.52 -8.56 17.60
C HIS A 415 -5.41 -9.74 17.24
N ALA A 416 -6.64 -9.78 17.76
CA ALA A 416 -7.62 -10.81 17.45
C ALA A 416 -7.99 -10.85 15.95
N CYS A 417 -8.11 -9.68 15.31
CA CYS A 417 -8.35 -9.58 13.87
C CYS A 417 -7.15 -10.04 13.02
N LEU A 418 -5.93 -9.75 13.48
CA LEU A 418 -4.70 -10.12 12.77
C LEU A 418 -4.38 -11.62 12.90
N TYR A 419 -4.64 -12.21 14.07
CA TYR A 419 -4.30 -13.60 14.40
C TYR A 419 -5.53 -14.41 14.83
N PRO A 420 -6.51 -14.66 13.95
CA PRO A 420 -7.82 -15.21 14.34
C PRO A 420 -7.75 -16.61 14.98
N HIS A 421 -6.82 -17.47 14.56
CA HIS A 421 -6.61 -18.79 15.18
C HIS A 421 -5.63 -18.75 16.36
N ASP A 422 -4.65 -17.85 16.32
CA ASP A 422 -3.52 -17.88 17.24
C ASP A 422 -3.65 -16.92 18.43
N HIS A 423 -4.49 -15.88 18.34
CA HIS A 423 -4.62 -14.87 19.41
C HIS A 423 -5.01 -15.48 20.77
N LYS A 424 -5.72 -16.61 20.79
CA LYS A 424 -6.08 -17.29 22.05
C LYS A 424 -4.96 -18.20 22.57
N ARG A 425 -4.30 -18.97 21.68
CA ARG A 425 -3.27 -19.95 22.07
C ARG A 425 -1.85 -19.35 22.19
N LEU A 426 -1.55 -18.31 21.44
CA LEU A 426 -0.27 -17.60 21.35
C LEU A 426 -0.52 -16.09 21.46
N ARG A 427 -1.03 -15.66 22.62
CA ARG A 427 -1.36 -14.24 22.90
C ARG A 427 -0.19 -13.28 22.68
N GLN A 428 1.03 -13.78 22.76
CA GLN A 428 2.23 -12.95 22.67
C GLN A 428 2.81 -12.86 21.26
N LEU A 429 2.12 -13.41 20.25
CA LEU A 429 2.53 -13.31 18.86
C LEU A 429 2.51 -11.85 18.41
N VAL A 430 3.61 -11.33 17.89
CA VAL A 430 3.70 -9.93 17.43
C VAL A 430 4.27 -9.83 16.02
N ASN A 431 3.94 -8.75 15.33
CA ASN A 431 4.69 -8.33 14.17
C ASN A 431 6.02 -7.72 14.62
N LEU A 432 7.15 -8.27 14.14
CA LEU A 432 8.51 -7.85 14.52
C LEU A 432 8.70 -6.34 14.41
N PHE A 433 8.33 -5.77 13.27
CA PHE A 433 8.65 -4.39 12.94
C PHE A 433 7.75 -3.41 13.70
N GLU A 434 6.43 -3.62 13.65
CA GLU A 434 5.46 -2.78 14.38
C GLU A 434 5.79 -2.77 15.87
N TYR A 435 6.02 -3.95 16.46
CA TYR A 435 6.32 -4.04 17.88
C TYR A 435 7.67 -3.38 18.22
N SER A 436 8.72 -3.65 17.43
CA SER A 436 10.05 -3.06 17.66
C SER A 436 10.05 -1.54 17.53
N ASP A 437 9.32 -0.97 16.57
CA ASP A 437 9.16 0.48 16.41
C ASP A 437 8.39 1.09 17.58
N VAL A 438 7.31 0.43 18.03
CA VAL A 438 6.50 0.89 19.18
C VAL A 438 7.33 0.94 20.46
N ILE A 439 8.14 -0.07 20.74
CA ILE A 439 9.05 -0.06 21.90
C ILE A 439 10.21 0.92 21.68
N GLY A 440 10.72 1.00 20.45
CA GLY A 440 11.74 1.96 20.05
C GLY A 440 11.32 3.42 20.26
N ASP A 441 10.05 3.74 19.99
CA ASP A 441 9.46 5.06 20.22
C ASP A 441 9.31 5.39 21.71
N GLU A 442 8.85 4.43 22.53
CA GLU A 442 8.76 4.61 23.99
C GLU A 442 10.14 4.85 24.62
N LEU A 443 11.17 4.19 24.09
CA LEU A 443 12.54 4.38 24.53
C LEU A 443 13.19 5.64 23.91
N GLY A 444 12.68 6.11 22.76
CA GLY A 444 13.19 7.22 21.97
C GLY A 444 14.44 6.90 21.15
N VAL A 445 14.58 5.66 20.68
CA VAL A 445 15.75 5.15 19.94
C VAL A 445 15.39 4.62 18.55
N ARG A 446 14.17 4.91 18.09
CA ARG A 446 13.73 4.58 16.74
C ARG A 446 14.62 5.30 15.73
N VAL A 447 15.07 4.57 14.71
CA VAL A 447 15.91 5.11 13.63
C VAL A 447 15.16 6.24 12.93
N ASN A 448 15.78 7.42 12.85
CA ASN A 448 15.18 8.53 12.13
C ASN A 448 15.51 8.46 10.63
N LEU A 449 14.73 7.67 9.90
CA LEU A 449 14.93 7.45 8.47
C LEU A 449 14.84 8.76 7.65
N TYR A 450 13.97 9.70 8.01
CA TYR A 450 13.89 11.00 7.33
C TYR A 450 15.18 11.81 7.48
N TYR A 451 15.73 11.87 8.70
CA TYR A 451 17.00 12.53 8.96
C TYR A 451 18.13 11.88 8.15
N LEU A 452 18.22 10.55 8.17
CA LEU A 452 19.22 9.82 7.41
C LEU A 452 19.04 10.04 5.90
N PHE A 453 17.81 10.10 5.36
CA PHE A 453 17.58 10.35 3.94
C PHE A 453 18.19 11.67 3.47
N PHE A 454 17.99 12.76 4.24
CA PHE A 454 18.49 14.09 3.87
C PHE A 454 19.95 14.32 4.24
N ARG A 455 20.47 13.71 5.32
CA ARG A 455 21.81 14.01 5.86
C ARG A 455 22.84 12.92 5.59
N HIS A 456 22.40 11.67 5.49
CA HIS A 456 23.25 10.49 5.25
C HIS A 456 22.61 9.54 4.23
N PRO A 457 22.34 9.97 2.98
CA PRO A 457 21.54 9.22 2.01
C PRO A 457 22.09 7.82 1.71
N ILE A 458 23.41 7.62 1.79
CA ILE A 458 24.04 6.29 1.64
C ILE A 458 23.70 5.39 2.83
N ALA A 459 23.73 5.93 4.06
CA ALA A 459 23.37 5.17 5.24
C ALA A 459 21.88 4.84 5.26
N TRP A 460 21.03 5.81 4.87
CA TRP A 460 19.61 5.57 4.67
C TRP A 460 19.37 4.44 3.66
N TYR A 461 19.97 4.52 2.47
CA TYR A 461 19.81 3.50 1.43
C TYR A 461 20.26 2.12 1.92
N ARG A 462 21.42 2.05 2.60
CA ARG A 462 21.92 0.78 3.13
C ARG A 462 21.01 0.21 4.22
N ILE A 463 20.58 1.02 5.19
CA ILE A 463 19.72 0.60 6.31
C ILE A 463 18.32 0.19 5.83
N TYR A 464 17.72 1.00 4.94
CA TYR A 464 16.33 0.84 4.55
C TYR A 464 16.14 -0.12 3.37
N CYS A 465 16.99 -0.04 2.34
CA CYS A 465 16.79 -0.77 1.10
C CYS A 465 17.60 -2.08 1.00
N VAL A 466 18.70 -2.21 1.73
CA VAL A 466 19.70 -3.28 1.47
C VAL A 466 19.99 -4.15 2.70
N SER A 467 19.67 -3.70 3.91
CA SER A 467 19.99 -4.43 5.14
C SER A 467 18.77 -5.15 5.73
N PRO A 468 18.96 -6.34 6.32
CA PRO A 468 17.89 -7.00 7.08
C PRO A 468 17.51 -6.22 8.33
N TRP A 469 16.45 -6.67 8.99
CA TRP A 469 16.21 -6.23 10.36
C TRP A 469 17.31 -6.78 11.28
N SER A 470 17.86 -5.95 12.17
CA SER A 470 18.81 -6.37 13.21
C SER A 470 18.67 -5.48 14.44
N PRO A 471 19.02 -5.96 15.64
CA PRO A 471 18.91 -5.18 16.87
C PRO A 471 19.82 -3.94 16.89
N PHE A 472 20.92 -3.93 16.13
CA PHE A 472 21.82 -2.78 15.99
C PHE A 472 21.11 -1.50 15.54
N LEU A 473 20.00 -1.62 14.81
CA LEU A 473 19.20 -0.49 14.34
C LEU A 473 18.77 0.44 15.47
N PHE A 474 18.41 -0.11 16.63
CA PHE A 474 17.92 0.66 17.78
C PHE A 474 19.05 1.32 18.60
N ARG A 475 20.23 1.43 17.98
CA ARG A 475 21.36 2.26 18.42
C ARG A 475 21.83 3.22 17.33
N ILE A 476 21.15 3.25 16.19
CA ILE A 476 21.46 4.16 15.09
C ILE A 476 20.46 5.32 15.17
N GLY A 477 20.87 6.40 15.84
CA GLY A 477 20.08 7.62 15.92
C GLY A 477 20.28 8.50 14.69
N ARG A 478 21.23 9.44 14.79
CA ARG A 478 21.55 10.44 13.75
C ARG A 478 22.93 10.23 13.13
N LEU A 479 23.66 9.20 13.54
CA LEU A 479 25.08 8.96 13.26
C LEU A 479 26.00 10.07 13.80
N SER A 480 25.61 10.68 14.93
CA SER A 480 26.35 11.79 15.52
C SER A 480 27.47 11.34 16.45
N SER A 481 27.28 10.26 17.21
CA SER A 481 28.29 9.73 18.13
C SER A 481 29.07 8.57 17.52
N ASP A 482 30.24 8.28 18.08
CA ASP A 482 31.05 7.13 17.63
C ASP A 482 30.38 5.80 17.95
N ASP A 483 29.59 5.71 19.02
CA ASP A 483 28.75 4.55 19.32
C ASP A 483 27.69 4.30 18.25
N GLU A 484 27.03 5.36 17.77
CA GLU A 484 26.04 5.24 16.69
C GLU A 484 26.71 4.80 15.37
N LYS A 485 27.91 5.32 15.08
CA LYS A 485 28.70 4.90 13.91
C LYS A 485 29.16 3.46 14.02
N LEU A 486 29.57 3.00 15.21
CA LEU A 486 29.96 1.62 15.46
C LEU A 486 28.76 0.68 15.32
N ALA A 487 27.59 1.06 15.87
CA ALA A 487 26.35 0.31 15.68
C ALA A 487 25.97 0.20 14.19
N TYR A 488 26.13 1.28 13.43
CA TYR A 488 25.94 1.27 11.99
C TYR A 488 26.93 0.34 11.26
N GLN A 489 28.22 0.37 11.61
CA GLN A 489 29.20 -0.56 11.05
C GLN A 489 28.84 -2.01 11.33
N ARG A 490 28.43 -2.33 12.57
CA ARG A 490 27.95 -3.68 12.94
C ARG A 490 26.72 -4.07 12.15
N HIS A 491 25.76 -3.15 11.98
CA HIS A 491 24.58 -3.38 11.17
C HIS A 491 24.91 -3.72 9.71
N LEU A 492 25.91 -3.07 9.12
CA LEU A 492 26.35 -3.36 7.75
C LEU A 492 26.95 -4.77 7.61
N LEU A 493 27.46 -5.39 8.69
CA LEU A 493 27.95 -6.77 8.65
C LEU A 493 26.83 -7.79 8.51
N CYS A 494 25.59 -7.42 8.85
CA CYS A 494 24.41 -8.25 8.63
C CYS A 494 23.94 -8.24 7.17
N ILE A 495 24.49 -7.36 6.32
CA ILE A 495 24.20 -7.38 4.88
C ILE A 495 24.86 -8.62 4.27
N PRO A 496 24.10 -9.46 3.54
CA PRO A 496 24.68 -10.61 2.85
C PRO A 496 25.83 -10.19 1.94
N LYS A 497 26.95 -10.92 2.03
CA LYS A 497 28.12 -10.67 1.18
C LYS A 497 27.75 -10.89 -0.30
N LYS A 498 28.40 -10.15 -1.20
CA LYS A 498 28.21 -10.21 -2.67
C LYS A 498 28.29 -11.66 -3.19
N ASP A 499 27.14 -12.32 -3.30
CA ASP A 499 26.94 -13.54 -4.06
C ASP A 499 26.08 -13.18 -5.29
N GLN A 500 26.47 -13.66 -6.48
CA GLN A 500 25.78 -13.39 -7.74
C GLN A 500 24.30 -13.79 -7.69
N THR A 501 23.97 -14.82 -6.91
CA THR A 501 22.59 -15.32 -6.76
C THR A 501 21.76 -14.36 -5.92
N PHE A 502 22.30 -13.85 -4.81
CA PHE A 502 21.63 -12.91 -3.91
C PHE A 502 21.31 -11.58 -4.62
N HIS A 503 22.24 -11.03 -5.38
CA HIS A 503 21.99 -9.80 -6.16
C HIS A 503 20.94 -10.00 -7.25
N ARG A 504 20.93 -11.14 -7.95
CA ARG A 504 19.87 -11.43 -8.93
C ARG A 504 18.48 -11.50 -8.29
N TYR A 505 18.34 -12.17 -7.15
CA TYR A 505 17.05 -12.22 -6.43
C TYR A 505 16.66 -10.86 -5.86
N ASN A 506 17.60 -10.12 -5.27
CA ASN A 506 17.33 -8.81 -4.68
C ASN A 506 17.05 -7.74 -5.74
N ASP A 507 17.68 -7.81 -6.92
CA ASP A 507 17.36 -6.97 -8.06
C ASP A 507 15.98 -7.33 -8.63
N ILE A 508 15.66 -8.62 -8.82
CA ILE A 508 14.32 -9.07 -9.26
C ILE A 508 13.24 -8.68 -8.25
N LEU A 509 13.52 -8.84 -6.95
CA LEU A 509 12.62 -8.46 -5.87
C LEU A 509 12.52 -6.96 -5.69
N LEU A 510 13.58 -6.18 -5.91
CA LEU A 510 13.57 -4.71 -5.91
C LEU A 510 12.83 -4.16 -7.13
N TYR A 511 13.00 -4.76 -8.32
CA TYR A 511 12.23 -4.45 -9.52
C TYR A 511 10.76 -4.78 -9.32
N ALA A 512 10.46 -5.95 -8.76
CA ALA A 512 9.09 -6.28 -8.45
C ALA A 512 8.58 -5.47 -7.23
N CYS A 513 9.40 -5.03 -6.26
CA CYS A 513 9.08 -4.05 -5.21
C CYS A 513 8.71 -2.70 -5.80
N LEU A 514 9.44 -2.23 -6.80
CA LEU A 514 9.12 -1.01 -7.52
C LEU A 514 7.81 -1.18 -8.25
N ILE A 515 7.64 -2.26 -9.04
CA ILE A 515 6.37 -2.60 -9.71
C ILE A 515 5.21 -2.71 -8.70
N THR A 516 5.48 -3.19 -7.50
CA THR A 516 4.49 -3.41 -6.45
C THR A 516 4.15 -2.14 -5.69
N ILE A 517 5.12 -1.36 -5.20
CA ILE A 517 4.86 -0.07 -4.56
C ILE A 517 4.03 0.84 -5.50
N LEU A 518 4.19 0.68 -6.82
CA LEU A 518 3.38 1.37 -7.84
C LEU A 518 1.97 0.84 -8.03
N VAL A 519 1.71 -0.42 -7.68
CA VAL A 519 0.38 -1.04 -7.69
C VAL A 519 -0.25 -1.01 -6.27
N LEU A 520 0.50 -0.56 -5.25
CA LEU A 520 0.10 -0.54 -3.84
C LEU A 520 -0.28 0.86 -3.33
N MET A 521 0.23 1.89 -3.99
CA MET A 521 -0.29 3.26 -3.87
C MET A 521 -1.67 3.42 -4.57
N ASP A 522 -2.24 2.32 -5.07
CA ASP A 522 -3.46 2.21 -5.90
C ASP A 522 -4.57 1.39 -5.20
N ASN A 523 -4.54 1.21 -3.86
CA ASN A 523 -5.57 0.45 -3.12
C ASN A 523 -5.87 0.98 -1.69
N LEU A 524 -6.08 2.29 -1.53
CA LEU A 524 -6.62 2.86 -0.29
C LEU A 524 -7.68 3.93 -0.59
N ASP A 525 -8.87 3.55 -1.06
CA ASP A 525 -10.15 3.99 -0.48
C ASP A 525 -11.33 3.21 -1.05
N THR A 526 -12.22 2.76 -0.16
CA THR A 526 -13.55 2.26 -0.52
C THR A 526 -14.45 3.45 -0.85
N ASP A 527 -14.52 3.88 -2.11
CA ASP A 527 -15.56 4.81 -2.58
C ASP A 527 -16.63 4.05 -3.35
N THR A 528 -17.81 3.90 -2.73
CA THR A 528 -19.05 3.48 -3.39
C THR A 528 -19.36 4.39 -4.58
N TYR A 529 -19.69 3.79 -5.74
CA TYR A 529 -20.29 4.53 -6.87
C TYR A 529 -21.54 5.28 -6.41
N PHE A 530 -21.74 6.50 -6.90
CA PHE A 530 -22.96 7.25 -6.61
C PHE A 530 -24.11 6.72 -7.47
N GLU A 531 -25.23 6.42 -6.83
CA GLU A 531 -26.52 6.21 -7.49
C GLU A 531 -27.38 7.44 -7.22
N PHE A 532 -27.83 8.10 -8.29
CA PHE A 532 -28.68 9.30 -8.21
C PHE A 532 -30.10 8.92 -8.56
N LYS A 533 -31.05 9.21 -7.67
CA LYS A 533 -32.47 8.87 -7.89
C LYS A 533 -33.22 9.95 -8.64
N THR A 534 -32.72 11.19 -8.64
CA THR A 534 -33.36 12.34 -9.31
C THR A 534 -32.35 13.29 -9.93
N TYR A 535 -32.75 14.02 -10.99
CA TYR A 535 -31.91 15.03 -11.62
C TYR A 535 -31.51 16.15 -10.64
N GLU A 536 -32.41 16.53 -9.72
CA GLU A 536 -32.12 17.53 -8.69
C GLU A 536 -31.09 17.05 -7.66
N GLU A 537 -31.06 15.76 -7.35
CA GLU A 537 -30.01 15.17 -6.50
C GLU A 537 -28.65 15.19 -7.21
N PHE A 538 -28.59 14.75 -8.46
CA PHE A 538 -27.40 14.83 -9.30
C PHE A 538 -26.88 16.27 -9.40
N ARG A 539 -27.77 17.21 -9.69
CA ARG A 539 -27.47 18.64 -9.79
C ARG A 539 -26.95 19.20 -8.47
N LYS A 540 -27.59 18.90 -7.34
CA LYS A 540 -27.13 19.35 -6.01
C LYS A 540 -25.78 18.75 -5.65
N GLU A 541 -25.56 17.47 -5.90
CA GLU A 541 -24.27 16.84 -5.64
C GLU A 541 -23.17 17.42 -6.53
N ARG A 542 -23.45 17.68 -7.82
CA ARG A 542 -22.53 18.40 -8.69
C ARG A 542 -22.22 19.81 -8.17
N LEU A 543 -23.23 20.56 -7.73
CA LEU A 543 -23.03 21.88 -7.10
C LEU A 543 -22.21 21.78 -5.80
N LYS A 544 -22.34 20.67 -5.05
CA LYS A 544 -21.52 20.36 -3.86
C LYS A 544 -20.11 19.86 -4.22
N LEU A 545 -19.83 19.47 -5.46
CA LEU A 545 -18.46 19.32 -5.98
C LEU A 545 -17.88 20.74 -6.13
N ASN A 546 -17.74 21.43 -4.99
CA ASN A 546 -17.37 22.83 -4.81
C ASN A 546 -16.88 23.49 -6.12
N TYR A 547 -17.79 24.01 -6.93
CA TYR A 547 -17.48 24.99 -7.99
C TYR A 547 -16.60 26.11 -7.40
N ASP A 548 -16.98 26.51 -6.20
CA ASP A 548 -16.23 27.32 -5.26
C ASP A 548 -14.78 26.87 -5.08
N SER A 549 -14.46 25.58 -5.01
CA SER A 549 -13.09 25.07 -4.84
C SER A 549 -12.29 25.16 -6.12
N THR A 550 -12.91 24.91 -7.29
CA THR A 550 -12.25 25.08 -8.59
C THR A 550 -11.94 26.54 -8.86
N LEU A 551 -12.90 27.44 -8.59
CA LEU A 551 -12.68 28.87 -8.70
C LEU A 551 -11.81 29.45 -7.58
N LYS A 552 -11.97 29.02 -6.32
CA LYS A 552 -11.04 29.40 -5.23
C LYS A 552 -9.63 28.97 -5.56
N LEU A 553 -9.46 27.78 -6.15
CA LEU A 553 -8.15 27.34 -6.62
C LEU A 553 -7.66 28.28 -7.73
N TRP A 554 -8.43 28.49 -8.80
CA TRP A 554 -8.11 29.42 -9.89
C TRP A 554 -7.65 30.80 -9.38
N TYR A 555 -8.39 31.38 -8.44
CA TYR A 555 -8.08 32.70 -7.87
C TYR A 555 -6.96 32.68 -6.83
N SER A 556 -6.69 31.54 -6.19
CA SER A 556 -5.52 31.35 -5.32
C SER A 556 -4.21 31.21 -6.11
N LEU A 557 -4.29 30.90 -7.41
CA LEU A 557 -3.10 30.75 -8.23
C LEU A 557 -2.43 32.11 -8.46
N PRO A 558 -1.09 32.16 -8.33
CA PRO A 558 -0.31 33.36 -8.63
C PRO A 558 -0.59 33.91 -10.03
N THR A 559 -0.49 35.23 -10.19
CA THR A 559 -0.65 35.92 -11.49
C THR A 559 0.67 36.11 -12.25
N GLY A 560 1.81 35.75 -11.64
CA GLY A 560 3.10 35.67 -12.32
C GLY A 560 3.32 34.29 -12.93
N LEU A 561 4.16 34.20 -13.96
CA LEU A 561 4.61 32.90 -14.47
C LEU A 561 5.33 32.13 -13.36
N PRO A 562 5.41 30.79 -13.45
CA PRO A 562 6.16 30.00 -12.48
C PRO A 562 7.64 30.46 -12.45
N THR A 563 7.99 31.34 -11.52
CA THR A 563 9.32 31.94 -11.45
C THR A 563 10.34 30.90 -11.00
N THR A 564 11.57 31.03 -11.50
CA THR A 564 12.70 30.21 -11.02
C THR A 564 13.20 30.60 -9.62
N ASP A 565 12.59 31.59 -8.96
CA ASP A 565 12.77 31.97 -7.56
C ASP A 565 11.46 32.62 -7.07
N ASN A 566 10.74 32.14 -6.04
CA ASN A 566 11.17 31.97 -4.66
C ASN A 566 10.29 30.93 -3.92
N ASN A 567 10.94 30.20 -3.00
CA ASN A 567 10.39 29.34 -1.93
C ASN A 567 9.84 27.93 -2.25
N LEU A 568 9.49 27.57 -3.49
CA LEU A 568 9.22 26.16 -3.86
C LEU A 568 10.38 25.47 -4.60
N VAL A 569 11.35 26.24 -5.10
CA VAL A 569 12.50 25.76 -5.90
C VAL A 569 13.76 25.46 -5.06
N ARG A 570 13.86 25.92 -3.80
CA ARG A 570 15.06 25.72 -2.95
C ARG A 570 15.33 24.26 -2.50
N ARG A 571 14.53 23.29 -2.92
CA ARG A 571 14.79 21.85 -2.67
C ARG A 571 15.19 21.05 -3.92
N GLN A 572 15.55 21.70 -5.03
CA GLN A 572 16.02 20.99 -6.23
C GLN A 572 17.43 21.38 -6.64
N THR A 573 18.21 20.37 -7.03
CA THR A 573 19.62 20.52 -7.39
C THR A 573 19.77 21.18 -8.77
N PRO A 574 20.90 21.87 -9.05
CA PRO A 574 21.20 22.47 -10.38
C PRO A 574 21.09 21.48 -11.55
N LYS A 575 21.21 20.17 -11.28
CA LYS A 575 21.04 19.07 -12.25
C LYS A 575 19.56 18.86 -12.64
N GLN A 576 18.62 19.03 -11.70
CA GLN A 576 17.17 18.93 -11.94
C GLN A 576 16.62 20.15 -12.69
N GLN A 577 17.13 21.35 -12.38
CA GLN A 577 16.81 22.58 -13.15
C GLN A 577 17.28 22.49 -14.61
N ARG A 578 18.51 21.99 -14.86
CA ARG A 578 19.01 21.77 -16.23
C ARG A 578 18.25 20.67 -16.98
N ALA A 579 17.77 19.63 -16.29
CA ALA A 579 16.94 18.59 -16.90
C ALA A 579 15.56 19.12 -17.31
N ARG A 580 14.93 19.99 -16.49
CA ARG A 580 13.65 20.64 -16.79
C ARG A 580 13.74 21.60 -17.98
N LEU A 581 14.77 22.46 -18.02
CA LEU A 581 15.03 23.36 -19.16
C LEU A 581 15.36 22.61 -20.46
N ARG A 582 16.02 21.45 -20.38
CA ARG A 582 16.26 20.56 -21.54
C ARG A 582 14.99 19.88 -22.03
N LYS A 583 14.12 19.41 -21.12
CA LYS A 583 12.81 18.81 -21.42
C LYS A 583 11.86 19.79 -22.09
N MET A 584 11.84 21.04 -21.62
CA MET A 584 11.08 22.11 -22.26
C MET A 584 11.66 22.35 -23.66
N LYS A 585 12.92 22.79 -23.81
CA LYS A 585 13.57 23.10 -25.12
C LYS A 585 13.43 22.01 -26.20
N PHE A 586 13.26 20.75 -25.81
CA PHE A 586 13.07 19.63 -26.72
C PHE A 586 11.65 19.50 -27.29
N PHE A 587 10.60 19.73 -26.50
CA PHE A 587 9.22 19.55 -26.98
C PHE A 587 8.89 20.52 -28.14
N ALA A 588 9.54 21.67 -28.13
CA ALA A 588 9.49 22.57 -29.25
C ALA A 588 10.19 22.14 -30.52
N PHE A 589 11.34 21.51 -30.35
CA PHE A 589 12.05 20.90 -31.45
C PHE A 589 11.15 19.85 -32.11
N TYR A 590 10.35 19.10 -31.32
CA TYR A 590 9.32 18.17 -31.83
C TYR A 590 8.20 18.87 -32.63
N CYS A 591 7.63 19.97 -32.13
CA CYS A 591 6.65 20.78 -32.88
C CYS A 591 7.23 21.39 -34.17
N ALA A 592 8.50 21.82 -34.16
CA ALA A 592 9.21 22.33 -35.34
C ALA A 592 9.58 21.22 -36.35
N LEU A 593 9.84 19.99 -35.87
CA LEU A 593 10.17 18.82 -36.69
C LEU A 593 8.95 18.31 -37.48
N LEU A 594 7.76 18.35 -36.86
CA LEU A 594 6.48 18.04 -37.53
C LEU A 594 6.25 18.92 -38.77
N LYS A 595 6.80 20.14 -38.77
CA LYS A 595 6.64 21.11 -39.86
C LYS A 595 7.58 20.91 -41.05
N LYS A 596 8.82 20.44 -40.84
CA LYS A 596 9.87 20.49 -41.88
C LYS A 596 10.06 19.23 -42.70
N THR A 597 9.58 18.08 -42.25
CA THR A 597 9.93 16.80 -42.87
C THR A 597 8.90 15.74 -42.49
N PHE A 598 7.75 15.67 -43.15
CA PHE A 598 6.78 14.58 -42.92
C PHE A 598 6.47 13.74 -44.18
N LEU A 599 7.35 13.80 -45.18
CA LEU A 599 7.21 13.12 -46.48
C LEU A 599 8.10 11.87 -46.68
N LYS A 600 8.79 11.36 -45.64
CA LYS A 600 9.64 10.16 -45.77
C LYS A 600 9.33 9.12 -44.70
N LYS A 601 8.93 7.91 -45.13
CA LYS A 601 8.63 6.66 -44.37
C LYS A 601 9.64 6.24 -43.28
N LYS A 602 10.74 6.98 -43.08
CA LYS A 602 11.83 6.68 -42.14
C LYS A 602 11.75 7.41 -40.79
N ILE A 603 10.71 8.22 -40.55
CA ILE A 603 10.61 9.12 -39.38
C ILE A 603 9.92 8.48 -38.17
N HIS A 604 9.09 7.45 -38.37
CA HIS A 604 8.36 6.80 -37.28
C HIS A 604 9.28 6.21 -36.20
N SER A 605 10.45 5.68 -36.56
CA SER A 605 11.41 5.17 -35.57
C SER A 605 12.18 6.28 -34.86
N LYS A 606 12.53 7.36 -35.59
CA LYS A 606 13.42 8.41 -35.08
C LYS A 606 12.71 9.42 -34.20
N GLY A 607 11.44 9.73 -34.47
CA GLY A 607 10.61 10.54 -33.57
C GLY A 607 10.30 9.81 -32.26
N PHE A 608 10.23 8.48 -32.31
CA PHE A 608 9.92 7.60 -31.19
C PHE A 608 11.14 7.33 -30.29
N GLU A 609 12.32 7.04 -30.86
CA GLU A 609 13.60 6.97 -30.12
C GLU A 609 13.87 8.28 -29.35
N LEU A 610 13.61 9.43 -29.98
CA LEU A 610 13.81 10.76 -29.37
C LEU A 610 12.79 11.09 -28.27
N TRP A 611 11.56 10.58 -28.39
CA TRP A 611 10.50 10.70 -27.37
C TRP A 611 10.88 9.91 -26.09
N ASN A 612 11.46 8.72 -26.27
CA ASN A 612 12.00 7.88 -25.20
C ASN A 612 13.21 8.54 -24.49
N GLU A 613 14.15 9.12 -25.23
CA GLU A 613 15.32 9.81 -24.66
C GLU A 613 14.93 11.05 -23.84
N THR A 614 13.88 11.78 -24.24
CA THR A 614 13.48 13.06 -23.64
C THR A 614 12.73 12.90 -22.33
N LEU A 615 11.86 11.91 -22.26
CA LEU A 615 11.19 11.55 -21.02
C LEU A 615 12.17 10.89 -20.03
N ASN A 616 13.38 10.53 -20.50
CA ASN A 616 14.42 9.78 -19.80
C ASN A 616 13.86 8.47 -19.22
N VAL A 617 13.08 7.80 -20.05
CA VAL A 617 12.39 6.54 -19.77
C VAL A 617 13.20 5.44 -20.45
N PRO A 618 13.73 4.43 -19.72
CA PRO A 618 14.38 3.30 -20.35
C PRO A 618 13.35 2.50 -21.13
N THR A 619 13.22 2.77 -22.44
CA THR A 619 12.55 1.90 -23.42
C THR A 619 11.28 1.19 -22.89
N LEU A 620 10.16 1.92 -22.80
CA LEU A 620 8.87 1.26 -23.08
C LEU A 620 9.08 0.56 -24.44
N ARG A 621 8.94 -0.77 -24.48
CA ARG A 621 9.23 -1.55 -25.70
C ARG A 621 8.52 -0.88 -26.87
N ASP A 622 9.23 -0.69 -28.00
CA ASP A 622 8.73 -0.04 -29.22
C ASP A 622 7.28 -0.42 -29.57
N GLU A 623 6.88 -1.66 -29.29
CA GLU A 623 5.57 -2.22 -29.62
C GLU A 623 4.38 -1.66 -28.82
N SER A 624 4.52 -1.27 -27.55
CA SER A 624 3.35 -0.91 -26.71
C SER A 624 2.85 0.52 -26.92
N LEU A 625 3.75 1.49 -27.07
CA LEU A 625 3.39 2.89 -27.40
C LEU A 625 3.06 3.06 -28.88
N TYR A 626 3.72 2.31 -29.77
CA TYR A 626 3.35 2.25 -31.18
C TYR A 626 1.95 1.65 -31.36
N GLY A 627 1.59 0.60 -30.62
CA GLY A 627 0.24 0.05 -30.58
C GLY A 627 -0.82 1.03 -30.07
N ILE A 628 -0.49 1.89 -29.10
CA ILE A 628 -1.35 2.98 -28.62
C ILE A 628 -1.57 4.02 -29.71
N TYR A 629 -0.51 4.51 -30.34
CA TYR A 629 -0.59 5.49 -31.43
C TYR A 629 -1.40 4.95 -32.62
N GLN A 630 -1.18 3.68 -32.98
CA GLN A 630 -1.99 2.99 -33.99
C GLN A 630 -3.46 2.86 -33.57
N SER A 631 -3.73 2.58 -32.29
CA SER A 631 -5.11 2.49 -31.78
C SER A 631 -5.83 3.83 -31.82
N MET A 632 -5.16 4.93 -31.45
CA MET A 632 -5.72 6.29 -31.57
C MET A 632 -6.03 6.64 -33.04
N GLY A 633 -5.11 6.34 -33.96
CA GLY A 633 -5.33 6.55 -35.39
C GLY A 633 -6.46 5.70 -35.96
N ARG A 634 -6.54 4.43 -35.55
CA ARG A 634 -7.62 3.50 -35.92
C ARG A 634 -8.98 3.98 -35.43
N ILE A 635 -9.11 4.33 -34.14
CA ILE A 635 -10.36 4.80 -33.55
C ILE A 635 -10.81 6.11 -34.19
N THR A 636 -9.88 7.04 -34.44
CA THR A 636 -10.18 8.29 -35.16
C THR A 636 -10.70 7.99 -36.56
N THR A 637 -10.06 7.05 -37.28
CA THR A 637 -10.50 6.62 -38.62
C THR A 637 -11.86 5.94 -38.58
N GLU A 638 -12.10 5.07 -37.58
CA GLU A 638 -13.38 4.41 -37.34
C GLU A 638 -14.48 5.45 -37.09
N PHE A 639 -14.21 6.49 -36.27
CA PHE A 639 -15.15 7.57 -36.00
C PHE A 639 -15.51 8.35 -37.27
N LEU A 640 -14.50 8.78 -38.04
CA LEU A 640 -14.73 9.52 -39.28
C LEU A 640 -15.53 8.69 -40.29
N LYS A 641 -15.14 7.43 -40.52
CA LYS A 641 -15.87 6.53 -41.44
C LYS A 641 -17.29 6.24 -40.98
N LYS A 642 -17.49 6.06 -39.67
CA LYS A 642 -18.81 5.82 -39.08
C LYS A 642 -19.71 7.05 -39.23
N GLY A 643 -19.17 8.26 -38.99
CA GLY A 643 -19.86 9.53 -39.19
C GLY A 643 -20.28 9.74 -40.64
N GLN A 644 -19.37 9.52 -41.60
CA GLN A 644 -19.68 9.64 -43.03
C GLN A 644 -20.70 8.62 -43.54
N ARG A 645 -20.68 7.40 -43.02
CA ARG A 645 -21.69 6.38 -43.37
C ARG A 645 -23.07 6.72 -42.82
N TYR A 646 -23.12 7.36 -41.66
CA TYR A 646 -24.36 7.80 -41.04
C TYR A 646 -24.94 9.04 -41.74
N ASP A 647 -24.09 9.99 -42.13
CA ASP A 647 -24.48 11.22 -42.79
C ASP A 647 -23.48 11.56 -43.90
N GLU A 648 -23.83 11.27 -45.16
CA GLU A 648 -22.95 11.56 -46.30
C GLU A 648 -22.78 13.07 -46.56
N SER A 649 -23.68 13.90 -46.01
CA SER A 649 -23.70 15.35 -46.24
C SER A 649 -22.79 16.14 -45.30
N ILE A 650 -22.35 15.53 -44.18
CA ILE A 650 -21.52 16.21 -43.19
C ILE A 650 -20.11 16.45 -43.75
N SER A 651 -19.59 17.66 -43.55
CA SER A 651 -18.23 17.95 -43.98
C SER A 651 -17.21 17.21 -43.11
N TYR A 652 -16.08 16.88 -43.71
CA TYR A 652 -14.94 16.34 -42.99
C TYR A 652 -14.45 17.28 -41.87
N GLU A 653 -14.60 18.59 -42.04
CA GLU A 653 -14.22 19.58 -41.04
C GLU A 653 -15.13 19.53 -39.80
N GLU A 654 -16.45 19.40 -40.00
CA GLU A 654 -17.41 19.22 -38.91
C GLU A 654 -17.20 17.88 -38.18
N LEU A 655 -16.94 16.81 -38.92
CA LEU A 655 -16.58 15.52 -38.33
C LEU A 655 -15.27 15.60 -37.52
N PHE A 656 -14.28 16.34 -38.00
CA PHE A 656 -13.04 16.52 -37.26
C PHE A 656 -13.25 17.32 -35.98
N LYS A 657 -14.03 18.40 -36.03
CA LYS A 657 -14.41 19.20 -34.85
C LYS A 657 -15.13 18.34 -33.81
N ALA A 658 -16.10 17.51 -34.25
CA ALA A 658 -16.78 16.52 -33.42
C ALA A 658 -15.82 15.48 -32.83
N GLY A 659 -14.78 15.08 -33.57
CA GLY A 659 -13.79 14.09 -33.15
C GLY A 659 -12.79 14.55 -32.08
N ARG A 660 -12.72 15.85 -31.74
CA ARG A 660 -11.73 16.37 -30.77
C ARG A 660 -11.91 15.77 -29.37
N THR A 661 -13.16 15.65 -28.91
CA THR A 661 -13.47 15.08 -27.60
C THR A 661 -13.28 13.56 -27.57
N VAL A 662 -13.34 12.87 -28.73
CA VAL A 662 -12.97 11.45 -28.85
C VAL A 662 -11.53 11.21 -28.41
N TRP A 663 -10.59 12.10 -28.73
CA TRP A 663 -9.19 11.94 -28.30
C TRP A 663 -9.02 12.06 -26.79
N PHE A 664 -9.78 12.95 -26.15
CA PHE A 664 -9.86 13.01 -24.70
C PHE A 664 -10.44 11.70 -24.15
N MET A 665 -11.56 11.22 -24.71
CA MET A 665 -12.21 9.99 -24.25
C MET A 665 -11.29 8.76 -24.41
N ILE A 666 -10.49 8.69 -25.48
CA ILE A 666 -9.45 7.66 -25.64
C ILE A 666 -8.36 7.83 -24.57
N ALA A 667 -7.87 9.06 -24.34
CA ALA A 667 -6.88 9.32 -23.30
C ALA A 667 -7.42 8.98 -21.89
N PHE A 668 -8.72 9.17 -21.66
CA PHE A 668 -9.40 8.81 -20.43
C PHE A 668 -9.56 7.28 -20.30
N GLN A 669 -9.97 6.59 -21.36
CA GLN A 669 -9.94 5.12 -21.43
C GLN A 669 -8.52 4.58 -21.15
N MET A 670 -7.47 5.25 -21.65
CA MET A 670 -6.08 4.88 -21.34
C MET A 670 -5.71 5.11 -19.87
N GLN A 671 -6.13 6.24 -19.29
CA GLN A 671 -5.92 6.56 -17.88
C GLN A 671 -6.64 5.59 -16.93
N LEU A 672 -7.79 5.08 -17.35
CA LEU A 672 -8.60 4.07 -16.66
C LEU A 672 -8.27 2.65 -17.12
N ASN A 673 -7.30 2.49 -18.02
CA ASN A 673 -6.93 1.26 -18.72
C ASN A 673 -8.14 0.37 -19.09
N LEU A 674 -9.09 1.01 -19.74
CA LEU A 674 -10.17 0.39 -20.47
C LEU A 674 -9.68 0.00 -21.88
N PRO A 675 -10.35 -0.94 -22.57
CA PRO A 675 -10.09 -1.18 -23.97
C PRO A 675 -10.23 0.11 -24.79
N LEU A 676 -9.26 0.38 -25.68
CA LEU A 676 -9.31 1.52 -26.59
C LEU A 676 -10.23 1.18 -27.76
N ILE A 677 -11.50 1.54 -27.61
CA ILE A 677 -12.55 1.24 -28.58
C ILE A 677 -13.45 2.46 -28.78
N LEU A 678 -13.96 2.62 -30.01
CA LEU A 678 -15.06 3.51 -30.29
C LEU A 678 -16.37 2.83 -29.91
N THR A 679 -16.92 3.13 -28.73
CA THR A 679 -18.24 2.65 -28.32
C THR A 679 -19.35 3.44 -29.04
N ASP A 680 -20.59 2.94 -29.00
CA ASP A 680 -21.73 3.64 -29.61
C ASP A 680 -22.04 4.94 -28.85
N SER A 681 -21.88 4.95 -27.54
CA SER A 681 -22.00 6.12 -26.66
C SER A 681 -20.95 7.20 -26.93
N ILE A 682 -19.68 6.83 -27.14
CA ILE A 682 -18.62 7.76 -27.55
C ILE A 682 -18.96 8.35 -28.92
N PHE A 683 -19.36 7.52 -29.89
CA PHE A 683 -19.75 7.99 -31.22
C PHE A 683 -20.96 8.94 -31.15
N GLY A 684 -22.04 8.51 -30.50
CA GLY A 684 -23.30 9.25 -30.40
C GLY A 684 -23.12 10.61 -29.73
N TYR A 685 -22.43 10.66 -28.59
CA TYR A 685 -22.19 11.93 -27.90
C TYR A 685 -21.39 12.92 -28.74
N ASN A 686 -20.31 12.49 -29.39
CA ASN A 686 -19.47 13.38 -30.18
C ASN A 686 -20.19 13.85 -31.46
N MET A 687 -21.05 13.00 -32.04
CA MET A 687 -21.89 13.36 -33.18
C MET A 687 -23.13 14.18 -32.81
N LEU A 688 -23.42 14.43 -31.53
CA LEU A 688 -24.44 15.42 -31.15
C LEU A 688 -24.01 16.83 -31.60
N TYR A 689 -22.71 17.15 -31.45
CA TYR A 689 -22.17 18.50 -31.64
C TYR A 689 -22.52 19.13 -33.01
N PRO A 690 -22.27 18.47 -34.18
CA PRO A 690 -22.64 19.04 -35.47
C PRO A 690 -24.14 19.29 -35.66
N TYR A 691 -25.00 18.61 -34.89
CA TYR A 691 -26.45 18.74 -35.03
C TYR A 691 -27.07 19.67 -33.98
N THR A 692 -26.47 19.77 -32.78
CA THR A 692 -26.95 20.64 -31.71
C THR A 692 -26.49 22.08 -31.88
N ASP A 693 -25.24 22.30 -32.27
CA ASP A 693 -24.65 23.65 -32.34
C ASP A 693 -25.37 24.53 -33.37
N ASP A 694 -25.70 23.97 -34.53
CA ASP A 694 -26.48 24.70 -35.54
C ASP A 694 -27.92 25.04 -35.10
N LEU A 695 -28.46 24.38 -34.08
CA LEU A 695 -29.77 24.73 -33.50
C LEU A 695 -29.64 25.76 -32.38
N VAL A 696 -28.59 25.65 -31.57
CA VAL A 696 -28.38 26.49 -30.39
C VAL A 696 -27.71 27.82 -30.76
N ASP A 697 -26.70 27.80 -31.64
CA ASP A 697 -25.83 28.96 -31.92
C ASP A 697 -26.20 29.70 -33.21
N CYS A 698 -26.93 29.07 -34.14
CA CYS A 698 -27.34 29.72 -35.39
C CYS A 698 -28.28 30.91 -35.13
N ASN A 699 -27.95 32.08 -35.66
CA ASN A 699 -28.74 33.31 -35.49
C ASN A 699 -30.05 33.29 -36.29
N ASP A 700 -30.15 32.46 -37.33
CA ASP A 700 -31.34 32.35 -38.18
C ASP A 700 -32.46 31.50 -37.55
N ILE A 701 -32.19 30.83 -36.43
CA ILE A 701 -33.18 30.07 -35.66
C ILE A 701 -33.86 30.98 -34.64
N SER A 702 -35.20 31.00 -34.64
CA SER A 702 -35.98 31.84 -33.72
C SER A 702 -35.74 31.47 -32.25
N ARG A 703 -35.84 32.46 -31.36
CA ARG A 703 -35.71 32.24 -29.90
C ARG A 703 -36.73 31.21 -29.38
N GLU A 704 -37.93 31.22 -29.94
CA GLU A 704 -38.99 30.25 -29.64
C GLU A 704 -38.57 28.83 -30.01
N ALA A 705 -38.06 28.62 -31.23
CA ALA A 705 -37.53 27.33 -31.66
C ALA A 705 -36.38 26.83 -30.77
N LYS A 706 -35.47 27.71 -30.34
CA LYS A 706 -34.38 27.34 -29.42
C LYS A 706 -34.89 26.87 -28.05
N LEU A 707 -35.89 27.56 -27.50
CA LEU A 707 -36.49 27.20 -26.22
C LEU A 707 -37.30 25.90 -26.30
N ASP A 708 -38.07 25.73 -27.37
CA ASP A 708 -38.84 24.51 -27.62
C ASP A 708 -37.91 23.30 -27.82
N PHE A 709 -36.82 23.47 -28.57
CA PHE A 709 -35.80 22.43 -28.72
C PHE A 709 -35.16 22.11 -27.38
N ALA A 710 -34.78 23.12 -26.60
CA ALA A 710 -34.11 22.91 -25.33
C ALA A 710 -34.99 22.11 -24.35
N LYS A 711 -36.29 22.42 -24.31
CA LYS A 711 -37.28 21.68 -23.51
C LYS A 711 -37.44 20.25 -24.03
N LEU A 712 -37.66 20.08 -25.33
CA LEU A 712 -37.87 18.77 -25.97
C LEU A 712 -36.67 17.85 -25.76
N PHE A 713 -35.45 18.35 -25.92
CA PHE A 713 -34.24 17.55 -25.77
C PHE A 713 -33.97 17.22 -24.30
N HIS A 714 -34.23 18.15 -23.37
CA HIS A 714 -34.12 17.89 -21.94
C HIS A 714 -35.13 16.81 -21.47
N GLU A 715 -36.37 16.85 -21.98
CA GLU A 715 -37.36 15.80 -21.75
C GLU A 715 -36.91 14.47 -22.35
N ARG A 716 -36.41 14.45 -23.60
CA ARG A 716 -35.86 13.24 -24.24
C ARG A 716 -34.73 12.61 -23.43
N LEU A 717 -33.88 13.42 -22.80
CA LEU A 717 -32.76 12.95 -21.99
C LEU A 717 -33.22 12.41 -20.63
N LEU A 718 -34.10 13.10 -19.90
CA LEU A 718 -34.46 12.71 -18.52
C LEU A 718 -35.64 11.74 -18.43
N ILE A 719 -36.63 11.85 -19.31
CA ILE A 719 -37.87 11.06 -19.24
C ILE A 719 -37.76 9.79 -20.11
N GLY A 720 -36.91 9.82 -21.14
CA GLY A 720 -36.88 8.76 -22.15
C GLY A 720 -37.95 8.98 -23.21
N GLU A 721 -38.45 7.91 -23.83
CA GLU A 721 -39.28 7.98 -25.05
C GLU A 721 -40.71 8.48 -24.74
N PRO A 722 -41.14 9.66 -25.25
CA PRO A 722 -42.53 10.04 -25.12
C PRO A 722 -43.40 9.41 -26.23
N THR A 723 -42.86 9.25 -27.46
CA THR A 723 -43.57 8.70 -28.63
C THR A 723 -42.68 8.25 -29.82
N TYR A 724 -41.35 8.35 -29.75
CA TYR A 724 -40.44 8.07 -30.87
C TYR A 724 -39.45 6.95 -30.51
N ASP A 725 -39.58 5.78 -31.16
CA ASP A 725 -38.67 4.63 -31.03
C ASP A 725 -37.95 4.41 -32.38
N PRO A 726 -36.77 5.01 -32.58
CA PRO A 726 -36.01 4.82 -33.81
C PRO A 726 -35.43 3.40 -33.87
N LYS A 727 -35.65 2.69 -34.98
CA LYS A 727 -34.87 1.49 -35.30
C LYS A 727 -33.46 1.93 -35.67
N VAL A 728 -32.45 1.45 -34.93
CA VAL A 728 -31.05 1.77 -35.21
C VAL A 728 -30.63 1.17 -36.55
N HIS A 729 -30.32 2.04 -37.51
CA HIS A 729 -29.96 1.69 -38.87
C HIS A 729 -28.51 2.10 -39.17
N PHE A 730 -27.58 1.15 -39.06
CA PHE A 730 -26.19 1.34 -39.50
C PHE A 730 -26.04 1.35 -41.03
N ASP A 731 -27.12 1.11 -41.77
CA ASP A 731 -27.16 1.10 -43.24
C ASP A 731 -27.36 2.50 -43.87
N GLY A 732 -27.25 3.57 -43.07
CA GLY A 732 -27.36 4.97 -43.54
C GLY A 732 -28.80 5.46 -43.72
N LYS A 733 -29.80 4.69 -43.26
CA LYS A 733 -31.20 5.11 -43.31
C LYS A 733 -31.58 5.84 -42.03
N GLN A 734 -32.00 7.10 -42.18
CA GLN A 734 -32.51 7.91 -41.08
C GLN A 734 -33.87 7.38 -40.62
N SER A 735 -34.13 7.50 -39.33
CA SER A 735 -35.44 7.24 -38.74
C SER A 735 -36.49 8.20 -39.29
N ASN A 736 -37.77 7.79 -39.28
CA ASN A 736 -38.82 8.49 -40.01
C ASN A 736 -39.26 9.78 -39.30
N VAL A 737 -39.11 10.91 -39.99
CA VAL A 737 -39.45 12.26 -39.52
C VAL A 737 -40.95 12.41 -39.20
N SER A 738 -41.80 11.66 -39.89
CA SER A 738 -43.26 11.69 -39.69
C SER A 738 -43.73 11.08 -38.36
N GLU A 739 -42.85 10.45 -37.61
CA GLU A 739 -43.14 9.86 -36.29
C GLU A 739 -42.89 10.86 -35.14
N LEU A 740 -42.29 12.02 -35.40
CA LEU A 740 -42.05 13.05 -34.40
C LEU A 740 -43.22 14.04 -34.32
N ASN A 741 -43.86 14.12 -33.15
CA ASN A 741 -44.84 15.16 -32.85
C ASN A 741 -44.14 16.44 -32.37
N LEU A 742 -43.68 17.28 -33.31
CA LEU A 742 -42.92 18.50 -33.02
C LEU A 742 -43.80 19.76 -32.96
N PRO A 743 -43.49 20.71 -32.06
CA PRO A 743 -44.03 22.07 -32.12
C PRO A 743 -43.85 22.70 -33.50
N SER A 744 -44.78 23.59 -33.90
CA SER A 744 -44.73 24.29 -35.20
C SER A 744 -43.41 25.04 -35.43
N SER A 745 -42.80 25.55 -34.36
CA SER A 745 -41.51 26.24 -34.34
C SER A 745 -40.33 25.35 -34.75
N LEU A 746 -40.44 24.02 -34.60
CA LEU A 746 -39.40 23.02 -34.85
C LEU A 746 -39.61 22.19 -36.12
N GLN A 747 -40.74 22.34 -36.81
CA GLN A 747 -41.04 21.52 -37.99
C GLN A 747 -40.02 21.69 -39.12
N SER A 748 -39.48 22.90 -39.31
CA SER A 748 -38.41 23.16 -40.30
C SER A 748 -37.09 22.45 -39.97
N GLN A 749 -36.93 21.98 -38.73
CA GLN A 749 -35.72 21.31 -38.24
C GLN A 749 -35.94 19.84 -37.88
N ALA A 750 -37.06 19.26 -38.28
CA ALA A 750 -37.45 17.91 -37.91
C ALA A 750 -36.40 16.84 -38.28
N ASN A 751 -35.79 16.95 -39.47
CA ASN A 751 -34.69 16.06 -39.91
C ASN A 751 -33.47 16.11 -38.98
N ARG A 752 -33.17 17.28 -38.41
CA ARG A 752 -32.03 17.46 -37.51
C ARG A 752 -32.33 16.90 -36.12
N ILE A 753 -33.57 17.07 -35.66
CA ILE A 753 -34.03 16.50 -34.37
C ILE A 753 -34.03 14.97 -34.42
N VAL A 754 -34.44 14.36 -35.54
CA VAL A 754 -34.30 12.91 -35.79
C VAL A 754 -32.85 12.46 -35.54
N LYS A 755 -31.88 13.13 -36.16
CA LYS A 755 -30.45 12.79 -36.01
C LYS A 755 -29.97 12.91 -34.56
N ILE A 756 -30.41 13.95 -33.84
CA ILE A 756 -30.10 14.14 -32.43
C ILE A 756 -30.67 12.99 -31.58
N PHE A 757 -31.91 12.57 -31.86
CA PHE A 757 -32.53 11.48 -31.11
C PHE A 757 -31.91 10.11 -31.45
N ASP A 758 -31.49 9.90 -32.69
CA ASP A 758 -30.71 8.74 -33.10
C ASP A 758 -29.36 8.70 -32.34
N MET A 759 -28.68 9.84 -32.15
CA MET A 759 -27.45 9.91 -31.36
C MET A 759 -27.67 9.55 -29.89
N VAL A 760 -28.81 9.95 -29.30
CA VAL A 760 -29.20 9.49 -27.95
C VAL A 760 -29.45 7.98 -27.93
N LYS A 761 -30.01 7.41 -29.00
CA LYS A 761 -30.21 5.95 -29.13
C LYS A 761 -28.87 5.20 -29.21
N PHE A 762 -27.87 5.75 -29.89
CA PHE A 762 -26.50 5.20 -29.84
C PHE A 762 -25.95 5.15 -28.42
N ILE A 763 -26.23 6.16 -27.59
CA ILE A 763 -25.84 6.14 -26.17
C ILE A 763 -26.61 5.06 -25.40
N GLU A 764 -27.91 4.89 -25.69
CA GLU A 764 -28.78 3.86 -25.11
C GLU A 764 -28.34 2.42 -25.46
N ASN A 765 -27.60 2.21 -26.55
CA ASN A 765 -27.06 0.89 -26.91
C ASN A 765 -26.03 0.38 -25.87
N ASP A 766 -25.20 1.28 -25.35
CA ASP A 766 -24.19 0.94 -24.34
C ASP A 766 -24.73 1.08 -22.92
N TRP A 767 -25.54 2.10 -22.67
CA TRP A 767 -26.07 2.44 -21.36
C TRP A 767 -27.59 2.45 -21.40
N ARG A 768 -28.25 1.33 -21.06
CA ARG A 768 -29.72 1.27 -21.09
C ARG A 768 -30.34 2.10 -19.96
N ARG A 769 -31.45 2.78 -20.24
CA ARG A 769 -32.24 3.54 -19.24
C ARG A 769 -32.71 2.64 -18.09
N GLY A 770 -32.75 3.20 -16.88
CA GLY A 770 -33.05 2.50 -15.62
C GLY A 770 -32.12 2.94 -14.48
N ASP A 771 -32.51 2.64 -13.24
CA ASP A 771 -31.90 3.13 -11.99
C ASP A 771 -30.35 3.08 -11.93
N GLU A 772 -29.74 2.13 -12.64
CA GLU A 772 -28.29 1.88 -12.60
C GLU A 772 -27.45 2.87 -13.45
N TYR A 773 -28.00 3.46 -14.52
CA TYR A 773 -27.27 4.33 -15.45
C TYR A 773 -27.91 5.72 -15.67
N GLU A 774 -28.90 6.10 -14.87
CA GLU A 774 -29.54 7.42 -14.96
C GLU A 774 -28.56 8.59 -14.89
N GLY A 775 -27.43 8.41 -14.20
CA GLY A 775 -26.33 9.39 -14.15
C GLY A 775 -25.78 9.80 -15.52
N VAL A 776 -25.78 8.88 -16.51
CA VAL A 776 -25.38 9.18 -17.90
C VAL A 776 -26.29 10.25 -18.49
N TYR A 777 -27.60 10.08 -18.40
CA TYR A 777 -28.54 11.02 -18.99
C TYR A 777 -28.69 12.31 -18.20
N MET A 778 -28.60 12.23 -16.87
CA MET A 778 -28.52 13.43 -16.03
C MET A 778 -27.29 14.27 -16.37
N SER A 779 -26.14 13.64 -16.65
CA SER A 779 -24.93 14.35 -17.07
C SER A 779 -25.07 15.01 -18.46
N LEU A 780 -25.71 14.32 -19.42
CA LEU A 780 -26.02 14.86 -20.75
C LEU A 780 -27.00 16.05 -20.68
N ALA A 781 -28.04 15.93 -19.86
CA ALA A 781 -28.98 17.01 -19.61
C ALA A 781 -28.29 18.24 -18.99
N THR A 782 -27.33 17.99 -18.10
CA THR A 782 -26.54 19.04 -17.44
C THR A 782 -25.65 19.80 -18.42
N ILE A 783 -24.88 19.11 -19.29
CA ILE A 783 -24.03 19.81 -20.28
C ILE A 783 -24.88 20.58 -21.28
N HIS A 784 -26.01 20.03 -21.72
CA HIS A 784 -26.95 20.74 -22.58
C HIS A 784 -27.53 22.00 -21.90
N GLU A 785 -27.93 21.92 -20.62
CA GLU A 785 -28.36 23.08 -19.85
C GLU A 785 -27.24 24.13 -19.74
N SER A 786 -26.00 23.72 -19.51
CA SER A 786 -24.84 24.62 -19.46
C SER A 786 -24.52 25.25 -20.81
N GLN A 787 -24.66 24.54 -21.93
CA GLN A 787 -24.53 25.10 -23.28
C GLN A 787 -25.61 26.15 -23.55
N MET A 788 -26.86 25.88 -23.19
CA MET A 788 -27.95 26.86 -23.30
C MET A 788 -27.67 28.11 -22.46
N LYS A 789 -27.14 27.96 -21.23
CA LYS A 789 -26.72 29.10 -20.40
C LYS A 789 -25.55 29.87 -21.01
N SER A 790 -24.67 29.23 -21.77
CA SER A 790 -23.56 29.92 -22.43
C SER A 790 -24.00 30.93 -23.49
N THR A 791 -25.22 30.82 -24.02
CA THR A 791 -25.80 31.88 -24.85
C THR A 791 -25.94 33.23 -24.11
N LEU A 792 -25.97 33.22 -22.77
CA LEU A 792 -25.95 34.45 -21.95
C LEU A 792 -24.59 35.17 -22.00
N GLN A 793 -23.53 34.52 -22.47
CA GLN A 793 -22.23 35.15 -22.70
C GLN A 793 -22.22 36.01 -23.97
N HIS A 794 -23.24 35.90 -24.84
CA HIS A 794 -23.39 36.74 -26.02
C HIS A 794 -23.91 38.12 -25.61
N ALA A 795 -23.04 39.14 -25.64
CA ALA A 795 -23.48 40.51 -25.42
C ALA A 795 -24.19 41.02 -26.70
N ARG A 796 -25.53 40.96 -26.71
CA ARG A 796 -26.32 41.56 -27.80
C ARG A 796 -26.55 43.04 -27.52
N ALA A 797 -26.10 43.89 -28.44
CA ALA A 797 -26.29 45.34 -28.36
C ALA A 797 -27.78 45.75 -28.24
N GLU A 798 -28.69 44.88 -28.69
CA GLU A 798 -30.14 45.07 -28.70
C GLU A 798 -30.81 44.83 -27.31
N ASP A 799 -30.17 44.07 -26.42
CA ASP A 799 -30.76 43.65 -25.13
C ASP A 799 -30.24 44.44 -23.91
N GLY A 800 -29.26 45.34 -24.09
CA GLY A 800 -28.67 46.15 -23.00
C GLY A 800 -27.99 45.34 -21.88
N TYR A 801 -27.80 44.04 -22.08
CA TYR A 801 -27.25 43.11 -21.09
C TYR A 801 -25.74 42.89 -21.29
N VAL A 802 -24.97 43.12 -20.22
CA VAL A 802 -23.54 42.80 -20.17
C VAL A 802 -23.31 41.87 -18.97
N PRO A 803 -22.89 40.61 -19.18
CA PRO A 803 -22.65 39.69 -18.08
C PRO A 803 -21.49 40.17 -17.20
N THR A 804 -21.63 40.01 -15.89
CA THR A 804 -20.56 40.31 -14.92
C THR A 804 -19.45 39.25 -15.01
N MET A 805 -18.23 39.59 -14.59
CA MET A 805 -17.11 38.63 -14.56
C MET A 805 -17.47 37.35 -13.78
N THR A 806 -18.14 37.49 -12.62
CA THR A 806 -18.60 36.34 -11.82
C THR A 806 -19.58 35.44 -12.57
N GLN A 807 -20.48 36.00 -13.39
CA GLN A 807 -21.39 35.21 -14.22
C GLN A 807 -20.64 34.49 -15.34
N VAL A 808 -19.66 35.15 -15.97
CA VAL A 808 -18.81 34.55 -17.01
C VAL A 808 -17.98 33.39 -16.45
N GLU A 809 -17.38 33.57 -15.27
CA GLU A 809 -16.66 32.52 -14.54
C GLU A 809 -17.55 31.32 -14.24
N GLN A 810 -18.79 31.58 -13.82
CA GLN A 810 -19.75 30.53 -13.49
C GLN A 810 -20.12 29.70 -14.70
N VAL A 811 -20.46 30.36 -15.78
CA VAL A 811 -20.78 29.67 -17.03
C VAL A 811 -19.57 28.88 -17.55
N SER A 812 -18.36 29.44 -17.45
CA SER A 812 -17.14 28.78 -17.93
C SER A 812 -16.82 27.49 -17.15
N ALA A 813 -16.91 27.53 -15.82
CA ALA A 813 -16.69 26.31 -15.01
C ALA A 813 -17.85 25.32 -15.15
N GLU A 814 -19.10 25.80 -15.20
CA GLU A 814 -20.27 24.93 -15.38
C GLU A 814 -20.21 24.20 -16.74
N LYS A 815 -19.90 24.90 -17.84
CA LYS A 815 -19.81 24.33 -19.18
C LYS A 815 -18.63 23.37 -19.30
N GLY A 816 -17.43 23.80 -18.90
CA GLY A 816 -16.22 22.99 -18.99
C GLY A 816 -16.32 21.71 -18.16
N GLY A 817 -16.74 21.82 -16.89
CA GLY A 817 -16.84 20.68 -15.98
C GLY A 817 -17.94 19.68 -16.37
N ALA A 818 -19.11 20.16 -16.78
CA ALA A 818 -20.22 19.29 -17.23
C ALA A 818 -19.84 18.44 -18.45
N SER A 819 -19.06 19.02 -19.38
CA SER A 819 -18.63 18.35 -20.61
C SER A 819 -17.78 17.11 -20.31
N LEU A 820 -16.77 17.24 -19.46
CA LEU A 820 -15.92 16.11 -19.11
C LEU A 820 -16.58 15.11 -18.14
N ILE A 821 -17.46 15.56 -17.25
CA ILE A 821 -18.26 14.64 -16.42
C ILE A 821 -19.15 13.78 -17.31
N ALA A 822 -19.83 14.38 -18.30
CA ALA A 822 -20.63 13.63 -19.26
C ALA A 822 -19.75 12.63 -20.04
N ALA A 823 -18.57 13.06 -20.49
CA ALA A 823 -17.63 12.17 -21.15
C ALA A 823 -17.20 10.98 -20.26
N GLY A 824 -16.97 11.20 -18.96
CA GLY A 824 -16.66 10.14 -18.01
C GLY A 824 -17.81 9.15 -17.81
N PHE A 825 -19.05 9.63 -17.66
CA PHE A 825 -20.23 8.77 -17.56
C PHE A 825 -20.46 7.95 -18.83
N LEU A 826 -20.21 8.51 -20.02
CA LEU A 826 -20.33 7.79 -21.29
C LEU A 826 -19.28 6.68 -21.45
N ILE A 827 -18.19 6.73 -20.70
CA ILE A 827 -17.10 5.73 -20.75
C ILE A 827 -17.32 4.60 -19.73
N GLU A 828 -17.77 4.92 -18.52
CA GLU A 828 -17.89 3.94 -17.43
C GLU A 828 -19.32 3.62 -16.98
N GLY A 829 -20.31 4.40 -17.41
CA GLY A 829 -21.71 4.30 -16.98
C GLY A 829 -21.97 4.85 -15.57
N ARG A 830 -20.97 4.80 -14.68
CA ARG A 830 -21.02 5.32 -13.31
C ARG A 830 -19.70 5.97 -12.91
N LEU A 831 -19.76 7.03 -12.12
CA LEU A 831 -18.58 7.72 -11.60
C LEU A 831 -18.59 7.80 -10.07
N THR A 832 -17.41 7.77 -9.47
CA THR A 832 -17.22 8.12 -8.06
C THR A 832 -17.09 9.64 -7.89
N ARG A 833 -17.26 10.13 -6.66
CA ARG A 833 -17.11 11.56 -6.35
C ARG A 833 -15.74 12.10 -6.72
N ALA A 834 -14.68 11.34 -6.45
CA ALA A 834 -13.32 11.72 -6.81
C ALA A 834 -13.13 11.85 -8.32
N LYS A 835 -13.72 10.94 -9.11
CA LYS A 835 -13.68 11.00 -10.58
C LYS A 835 -14.43 12.22 -11.11
N MET A 836 -15.62 12.50 -10.59
CA MET A 836 -16.39 13.68 -10.97
C MET A 836 -15.64 14.98 -10.63
N SER A 837 -15.03 15.10 -9.44
CA SER A 837 -14.24 16.29 -9.06
C SER A 837 -13.03 16.52 -9.97
N TYR A 838 -12.35 15.45 -10.39
CA TYR A 838 -11.23 15.57 -11.32
C TYR A 838 -11.67 16.01 -12.72
N LEU A 839 -12.75 15.40 -13.23
CA LEU A 839 -13.31 15.76 -14.53
C LEU A 839 -13.80 17.22 -14.54
N GLU A 840 -14.43 17.67 -13.46
CA GLU A 840 -14.83 19.08 -13.29
C GLU A 840 -13.62 20.02 -13.34
N TYR A 841 -12.55 19.69 -12.61
CA TYR A 841 -11.29 20.44 -12.59
C TYR A 841 -10.64 20.51 -14.00
N LEU A 842 -10.47 19.35 -14.64
CA LEU A 842 -9.83 19.29 -15.95
C LEU A 842 -10.67 19.99 -17.02
N GLY A 843 -11.99 19.86 -16.93
CA GLY A 843 -12.95 20.46 -17.86
C GLY A 843 -12.92 21.97 -17.81
N PHE A 844 -12.83 22.57 -16.61
CA PHE A 844 -12.64 24.01 -16.48
C PHE A 844 -11.33 24.48 -17.13
N GLY A 845 -10.22 23.77 -16.90
CA GLY A 845 -8.93 24.11 -17.50
C GLY A 845 -8.92 24.04 -19.03
N LEU A 846 -9.61 23.05 -19.62
CA LEU A 846 -9.76 22.95 -21.08
C LEU A 846 -10.68 24.03 -21.65
N GLN A 847 -11.77 24.39 -20.96
CA GLN A 847 -12.63 25.50 -21.37
C GLN A 847 -11.86 26.82 -21.42
N LEU A 848 -11.05 27.11 -20.40
CA LEU A 848 -10.21 28.31 -20.39
C LEU A 848 -9.16 28.32 -21.51
N LEU A 849 -8.67 27.15 -21.89
CA LEU A 849 -7.72 27.04 -23.00
C LEU A 849 -8.40 27.34 -24.34
N ASP A 850 -9.60 26.82 -24.56
CA ASP A 850 -10.43 27.10 -25.73
C ASP A 850 -10.76 28.60 -25.82
N ASP A 851 -11.25 29.20 -24.73
CA ASP A 851 -11.52 30.64 -24.62
C ASP A 851 -10.27 31.50 -24.89
N LEU A 852 -9.07 31.02 -24.51
CA LEU A 852 -7.80 31.70 -24.81
C LEU A 852 -7.41 31.57 -26.29
N GLN A 853 -7.68 30.44 -26.94
CA GLN A 853 -7.43 30.26 -28.37
C GLN A 853 -8.36 31.14 -29.23
N ASP A 854 -9.59 31.34 -28.76
CA ASP A 854 -10.65 32.01 -29.51
C ASP A 854 -10.84 33.49 -29.19
N VAL A 855 -10.03 34.09 -28.29
CA VAL A 855 -10.11 35.51 -27.89
C VAL A 855 -10.44 36.48 -29.03
N LYS A 856 -9.78 36.34 -30.19
CA LYS A 856 -10.00 37.23 -31.35
C LYS A 856 -11.37 37.03 -32.00
N GLU A 857 -11.81 35.78 -32.15
CA GLU A 857 -13.10 35.45 -32.74
C GLU A 857 -14.24 35.77 -31.76
N ASP A 858 -14.05 35.49 -30.47
CA ASP A 858 -14.97 35.86 -29.41
C ASP A 858 -15.19 37.37 -29.34
N MET A 859 -14.12 38.17 -29.40
CA MET A 859 -14.24 39.63 -29.45
C MET A 859 -15.00 40.11 -30.67
N LYS A 860 -14.78 39.50 -31.84
CA LYS A 860 -15.49 39.82 -33.08
C LYS A 860 -16.99 39.48 -33.01
N ASN A 861 -17.32 38.39 -32.32
CA ASN A 861 -18.70 37.91 -32.15
C ASN A 861 -19.37 38.45 -30.87
N ASN A 862 -18.74 39.39 -30.15
CA ASN A 862 -19.21 39.94 -28.87
C ASN A 862 -19.46 38.89 -27.77
N HIS A 863 -18.68 37.80 -27.80
CA HIS A 863 -18.73 36.74 -26.81
C HIS A 863 -17.84 37.10 -25.60
N ARG A 864 -18.44 37.06 -24.40
CA ARG A 864 -17.79 37.42 -23.13
C ARG A 864 -17.25 36.18 -22.42
N THR A 865 -15.93 36.03 -22.44
CA THR A 865 -15.15 35.01 -21.72
C THR A 865 -14.28 35.69 -20.67
N ILE A 866 -13.64 34.90 -19.79
CA ILE A 866 -12.71 35.46 -18.78
C ILE A 866 -11.63 36.31 -19.45
N PHE A 867 -11.12 35.89 -20.61
CA PHE A 867 -10.07 36.59 -21.34
C PHE A 867 -10.59 37.84 -22.07
N THR A 868 -11.72 37.77 -22.77
CA THR A 868 -12.26 38.95 -23.48
C THR A 868 -12.82 40.00 -22.52
N GLN A 869 -13.36 39.59 -21.37
CA GLN A 869 -13.78 40.50 -20.31
C GLN A 869 -12.59 41.19 -19.63
N THR A 870 -11.49 40.47 -19.38
CA THR A 870 -10.24 41.06 -18.86
C THR A 870 -9.75 42.20 -19.78
N LEU A 871 -9.81 41.99 -21.09
CA LEU A 871 -9.47 43.02 -22.07
C LEU A 871 -10.46 44.18 -22.10
N ALA A 872 -11.76 43.89 -21.95
CA ALA A 872 -12.80 44.92 -21.88
C ALA A 872 -12.65 45.84 -20.65
N GLU A 873 -12.07 45.32 -19.55
CA GLU A 873 -11.72 46.07 -18.34
C GLU A 873 -10.38 46.84 -18.47
N GLY A 874 -9.75 46.81 -19.65
CA GLY A 874 -8.49 47.52 -19.93
C GLY A 874 -7.24 46.83 -19.36
N GLN A 875 -7.34 45.57 -18.93
CA GLN A 875 -6.21 44.80 -18.40
C GLN A 875 -5.53 43.96 -19.49
N THR A 876 -4.29 43.53 -19.25
CA THR A 876 -3.56 42.60 -20.15
C THR A 876 -3.95 41.14 -19.87
N LEU A 877 -3.67 40.25 -20.82
CA LEU A 877 -3.89 38.80 -20.65
C LEU A 877 -2.82 38.13 -19.76
N ASP A 878 -1.87 38.88 -19.21
CA ASP A 878 -0.73 38.36 -18.43
C ASP A 878 -1.19 37.48 -17.27
N ALA A 879 -2.02 38.06 -16.38
CA ALA A 879 -2.52 37.40 -15.18
C ALA A 879 -3.38 36.15 -15.45
N PRO A 880 -4.42 36.20 -16.33
CA PRO A 880 -5.22 35.00 -16.61
C PRO A 880 -4.41 33.92 -17.35
N THR A 881 -3.47 34.29 -18.22
CA THR A 881 -2.60 33.31 -18.90
C THR A 881 -1.63 32.63 -17.93
N ALA A 882 -1.04 33.39 -17.01
CA ALA A 882 -0.17 32.83 -15.97
C ALA A 882 -0.91 31.88 -15.03
N ARG A 883 -2.14 32.22 -14.66
CA ARG A 883 -3.02 31.34 -13.87
C ARG A 883 -3.38 30.09 -14.65
N LEU A 884 -3.70 30.17 -15.94
CA LEU A 884 -3.99 28.99 -16.76
C LEU A 884 -2.79 28.04 -16.85
N ILE A 885 -1.58 28.57 -17.06
CA ILE A 885 -0.36 27.76 -17.07
C ILE A 885 -0.18 27.05 -15.73
N GLN A 886 -0.34 27.76 -14.61
CA GLN A 886 -0.24 27.17 -13.28
C GLN A 886 -1.37 26.19 -12.98
N TYR A 887 -2.57 26.45 -13.48
CA TYR A 887 -3.70 25.56 -13.39
C TYR A 887 -3.37 24.26 -14.12
N CYS A 888 -2.87 24.29 -15.35
CA CYS A 888 -2.39 23.09 -16.03
C CYS A 888 -1.30 22.33 -15.23
N TYR A 889 -0.40 23.03 -14.53
CA TYR A 889 0.61 22.42 -13.65
C TYR A 889 0.06 21.83 -12.34
N CYS A 890 -1.09 22.30 -11.87
CA CYS A 890 -1.76 21.78 -10.66
C CYS A 890 -2.57 20.50 -10.95
N ALA A 891 -2.83 20.19 -12.22
CA ALA A 891 -3.61 19.02 -12.62
C ALA A 891 -3.05 17.67 -12.09
N PRO A 892 -1.72 17.44 -12.04
CA PRO A 892 -1.15 16.26 -11.40
C PRO A 892 -1.26 16.25 -9.87
N ALA A 893 -1.43 17.41 -9.23
CA ALA A 893 -1.48 17.57 -7.77
C ALA A 893 -2.89 17.39 -7.17
N TYR A 894 -3.91 17.23 -8.00
CA TYR A 894 -5.23 16.73 -7.57
C TYR A 894 -5.13 15.19 -7.36
N GLU A 895 -4.34 14.80 -6.36
CA GLU A 895 -3.85 13.43 -6.10
C GLU A 895 -4.91 12.38 -5.72
N LYS A 896 -6.22 12.66 -5.89
CA LYS A 896 -7.29 11.70 -5.63
C LYS A 896 -7.78 10.92 -6.85
N PHE A 897 -7.20 11.16 -8.03
CA PHE A 897 -7.78 10.67 -9.29
C PHE A 897 -7.32 9.26 -9.76
N HIS A 898 -6.48 8.53 -9.02
CA HIS A 898 -6.18 7.13 -9.39
C HIS A 898 -6.21 6.21 -8.18
N ASP A 899 -7.33 5.49 -8.08
CA ASP A 899 -7.51 4.23 -7.34
C ASP A 899 -8.37 3.29 -8.21
N ASP A 900 -8.11 3.24 -9.53
CA ASP A 900 -8.88 2.45 -10.49
C ASP A 900 -8.00 1.43 -11.21
N GLN A 901 -8.29 0.16 -10.89
CA GLN A 901 -7.43 -1.05 -10.92
C GLN A 901 -6.93 -1.55 -12.28
N ARG A 902 -6.67 -0.69 -13.26
CA ARG A 902 -6.33 -1.19 -14.59
C ARG A 902 -4.96 -0.78 -15.11
N THR A 903 -4.23 0.21 -14.58
CA THR A 903 -3.08 0.74 -15.35
C THR A 903 -1.80 -0.11 -15.28
N VAL A 904 -1.28 -0.51 -16.45
CA VAL A 904 0.01 -1.21 -16.60
C VAL A 904 1.16 -0.24 -16.32
N SER A 905 2.10 -0.63 -15.44
CA SER A 905 3.31 0.13 -15.13
C SER A 905 4.54 -0.38 -15.88
N ASP A 906 5.41 0.53 -16.32
CA ASP A 906 6.70 0.18 -16.92
C ASP A 906 7.67 -0.31 -15.82
N GLN A 907 8.12 -1.55 -15.98
CA GLN A 907 8.98 -2.26 -15.04
C GLN A 907 10.37 -1.63 -14.86
N LYS A 908 10.81 -0.71 -15.74
CA LYS A 908 12.14 -0.06 -15.63
C LYS A 908 12.13 1.34 -15.00
N THR A 909 11.09 2.15 -15.19
CA THR A 909 11.00 3.51 -14.62
C THR A 909 10.21 3.59 -13.33
N GLY A 910 9.31 2.63 -13.14
CA GLY A 910 8.34 2.71 -12.09
C GLY A 910 7.33 3.85 -12.26
N VAL A 911 6.89 4.12 -13.49
CA VAL A 911 5.86 5.12 -13.80
C VAL A 911 4.72 4.42 -14.55
N THR A 912 3.47 4.68 -14.17
CA THR A 912 2.30 4.04 -14.80
C THR A 912 1.97 4.69 -16.15
N LEU A 913 1.40 3.95 -17.10
CA LEU A 913 0.89 4.52 -18.36
C LEU A 913 -0.05 5.71 -18.11
N ALA A 914 -0.89 5.64 -17.09
CA ALA A 914 -1.76 6.75 -16.71
C ALA A 914 -1.00 7.97 -16.18
N HIS A 915 0.09 7.79 -15.43
CA HIS A 915 0.97 8.90 -15.06
C HIS A 915 1.61 9.53 -16.31
N TYR A 916 2.07 8.70 -17.26
CA TYR A 916 2.60 9.20 -18.53
C TYR A 916 1.57 10.00 -19.31
N VAL A 917 0.35 9.47 -19.48
CA VAL A 917 -0.74 10.16 -20.18
C VAL A 917 -1.09 11.48 -19.49
N ARG A 918 -1.16 11.53 -18.16
CA ARG A 918 -1.43 12.77 -17.41
C ARG A 918 -0.34 13.82 -17.61
N VAL A 919 0.92 13.43 -17.50
CA VAL A 919 2.06 14.34 -17.74
C VAL A 919 2.07 14.81 -19.20
N SER A 920 1.76 13.93 -20.16
CA SER A 920 1.65 14.27 -21.57
C SER A 920 0.50 15.24 -21.84
N MET A 921 -0.68 15.03 -21.24
CA MET A 921 -1.81 15.95 -21.35
C MET A 921 -1.47 17.32 -20.75
N MET A 922 -0.88 17.37 -19.56
CA MET A 922 -0.39 18.63 -18.97
C MET A 922 0.57 19.37 -19.92
N MET A 923 1.59 18.67 -20.42
CA MET A 923 2.58 19.27 -21.32
C MET A 923 1.95 19.75 -22.64
N PHE A 924 0.98 18.99 -23.16
CA PHE A 924 0.24 19.35 -24.38
C PHE A 924 -0.62 20.59 -24.15
N SER A 925 -1.39 20.65 -23.06
CA SER A 925 -2.17 21.83 -22.67
C SER A 925 -1.29 23.07 -22.53
N ILE A 926 -0.12 22.97 -21.90
CA ILE A 926 0.82 24.10 -21.78
C ILE A 926 1.29 24.57 -23.16
N VAL A 927 1.51 23.65 -24.11
CA VAL A 927 1.93 24.04 -25.45
C VAL A 927 0.81 24.69 -26.22
N LEU A 928 -0.43 24.23 -26.08
CA LEU A 928 -1.59 24.91 -26.64
C LEU A 928 -1.74 26.33 -26.05
N VAL A 929 -1.50 26.51 -24.74
CA VAL A 929 -1.47 27.86 -24.14
C VAL A 929 -0.38 28.73 -24.77
N LEU A 930 0.83 28.21 -24.94
CA LEU A 930 1.95 28.94 -25.54
C LEU A 930 1.69 29.26 -27.02
N GLU A 931 1.04 28.35 -27.74
CA GLU A 931 0.65 28.51 -29.13
C GLU A 931 -0.42 29.61 -29.28
N ALA A 932 -1.47 29.57 -28.47
CA ALA A 932 -2.49 30.61 -28.38
C ALA A 932 -1.86 31.97 -28.06
N ALA A 933 -1.07 32.03 -26.99
CA ALA A 933 -0.42 33.26 -26.54
C ALA A 933 0.52 33.84 -27.60
N SER A 934 1.20 33.00 -28.39
CA SER A 934 2.07 33.47 -29.47
C SER A 934 1.34 34.36 -30.48
N ARG A 935 0.02 34.15 -30.69
CA ARG A 935 -0.82 34.88 -31.67
C ARG A 935 -1.54 36.10 -31.10
N LEU A 936 -1.43 36.31 -29.80
CA LEU A 936 -2.12 37.36 -29.05
C LEU A 936 -1.13 38.39 -28.49
N GLN A 937 0.01 38.59 -29.16
CA GLN A 937 1.11 39.45 -28.72
C GLN A 937 0.67 40.86 -28.31
N GLU A 938 -0.30 41.42 -29.03
CA GLU A 938 -0.87 42.75 -28.81
C GLU A 938 -1.64 42.89 -27.48
N TYR A 939 -2.02 41.78 -26.85
CA TYR A 939 -2.83 41.75 -25.64
C TYR A 939 -2.02 41.42 -24.36
N TYR A 940 -0.70 41.26 -24.48
CA TYR A 940 0.22 41.02 -23.38
C TYR A 940 1.13 42.23 -23.13
N SER A 941 1.62 42.39 -21.89
CA SER A 941 2.73 43.32 -21.65
C SER A 941 4.01 42.83 -22.34
N LYS A 942 4.91 43.75 -22.72
CA LYS A 942 6.13 43.39 -23.44
C LYS A 942 7.03 42.49 -22.58
N GLU A 943 7.10 42.80 -21.29
CA GLU A 943 7.89 42.10 -20.28
C GLU A 943 7.36 40.67 -20.10
N PHE A 944 6.05 40.52 -19.89
CA PHE A 944 5.42 39.21 -19.72
C PHE A 944 5.48 38.37 -20.99
N TYR A 945 5.20 38.95 -22.16
CA TYR A 945 5.28 38.23 -23.43
C TYR A 945 6.70 37.72 -23.71
N TYR A 946 7.73 38.51 -23.37
CA TYR A 946 9.11 38.08 -23.47
C TYR A 946 9.41 36.92 -22.49
N GLU A 947 9.01 37.05 -21.23
CA GLU A 947 9.17 35.99 -20.23
C GLU A 947 8.44 34.70 -20.63
N LEU A 948 7.20 34.81 -21.10
CA LEU A 948 6.39 33.70 -21.62
C LEU A 948 7.03 33.05 -22.84
N SER A 949 7.53 33.85 -23.78
CA SER A 949 8.26 33.34 -24.95
C SER A 949 9.56 32.62 -24.58
N SER A 950 10.17 32.97 -23.44
CA SER A 950 11.37 32.29 -22.93
C SER A 950 11.07 30.93 -22.28
N LEU A 951 9.84 30.75 -21.78
CA LEU A 951 9.32 29.45 -21.34
C LEU A 951 8.96 28.57 -22.54
N SER A 952 8.61 29.20 -23.66
CA SER A 952 8.36 28.48 -24.89
C SER A 952 9.63 27.83 -25.39
N PRO A 953 9.58 26.53 -25.67
CA PRO A 953 10.78 25.90 -26.16
C PRO A 953 11.03 26.17 -27.66
N VAL A 954 9.99 26.63 -28.40
CA VAL A 954 10.06 27.02 -29.82
C VAL A 954 9.98 28.52 -29.83
N THR A 955 10.57 29.15 -30.87
CA THR A 955 10.31 30.56 -31.06
C THR A 955 8.82 30.80 -31.28
N PHE A 956 8.29 31.87 -30.70
CA PHE A 956 6.91 32.27 -30.92
C PHE A 956 6.61 32.55 -32.41
N ASN A 957 7.61 32.94 -33.20
CA ASN A 957 7.44 33.05 -34.65
C ASN A 957 7.19 31.68 -35.32
N ASP A 958 7.82 30.61 -34.86
CA ASP A 958 7.54 29.26 -35.36
C ASP A 958 6.13 28.81 -34.94
N LEU A 959 5.72 29.05 -33.69
CA LEU A 959 4.38 28.70 -33.21
C LEU A 959 3.26 29.47 -33.93
N LYS A 960 3.44 30.76 -34.20
CA LYS A 960 2.50 31.58 -35.01
C LYS A 960 2.19 30.97 -36.37
N THR A 961 3.13 30.18 -36.91
CA THR A 961 3.04 29.61 -38.26
C THR A 961 2.60 28.14 -38.26
N VAL A 962 2.30 27.55 -37.10
CA VAL A 962 1.83 26.17 -36.93
C VAL A 962 0.47 26.22 -36.23
N ARG A 963 -0.63 25.96 -36.94
CA ARG A 963 -1.90 25.59 -36.30
C ARG A 963 -1.80 24.13 -35.94
N VAL A 964 -1.62 23.82 -34.66
CA VAL A 964 -1.44 22.44 -34.18
C VAL A 964 -2.61 21.57 -34.63
N GLU A 965 -3.85 22.08 -34.49
CA GLU A 965 -5.06 21.40 -34.96
C GLU A 965 -5.09 21.19 -36.48
N GLU A 966 -4.82 22.20 -37.30
CA GLU A 966 -4.79 22.06 -38.76
C GLU A 966 -3.65 21.16 -39.23
N THR A 967 -2.52 21.16 -38.51
CA THR A 967 -1.40 20.28 -38.80
C THR A 967 -1.79 18.83 -38.51
N ILE A 968 -2.42 18.55 -37.36
CA ILE A 968 -2.96 17.22 -37.04
C ILE A 968 -4.03 16.82 -38.07
N TRP A 969 -4.91 17.74 -38.44
CA TRP A 969 -5.92 17.51 -39.47
C TRP A 969 -5.30 17.16 -40.83
N SER A 970 -4.29 17.91 -41.27
CA SER A 970 -3.57 17.63 -42.50
C SER A 970 -2.88 16.27 -42.48
N ILE A 971 -2.37 15.84 -41.31
CA ILE A 971 -1.73 14.53 -41.13
C ILE A 971 -2.78 13.41 -41.21
N VAL A 972 -3.91 13.54 -40.50
CA VAL A 972 -5.01 12.57 -40.53
C VAL A 972 -5.58 12.46 -41.95
N ARG A 973 -5.76 13.60 -42.62
CA ARG A 973 -6.24 13.67 -44.00
C ARG A 973 -5.29 13.02 -44.99
N ASN A 974 -3.97 13.27 -44.90
CA ASN A 974 -2.98 12.80 -45.88
C ASN A 974 -2.45 11.38 -45.65
N GLN A 975 -2.57 10.81 -44.44
CA GLN A 975 -2.13 9.44 -44.15
C GLN A 975 -3.22 8.38 -44.35
N TRP A 976 -4.51 8.75 -44.29
CA TRP A 976 -5.60 7.79 -44.11
C TRP A 976 -6.77 7.93 -45.09
N PHE A 977 -6.85 9.04 -45.83
CA PHE A 977 -7.62 9.21 -47.06
C PHE A 977 -6.65 9.28 -48.24
#